data_AF-A0A4R0WEG4-F1
#
_entry.id   AF-A0A4R0WEG4-F1
#
_cell.length_a   1.000
_cell.length_b   1.000
_cell.length_c   1.000
_cell.angle_alpha   90.00
_cell.angle_beta   90.00
_cell.angle_gamma   90.00
#
_symmetry.space_group_name_H-M   'P 1'
#
loop_
_entity.id
_entity.type
_entity.pdbx_description
1 polymer ?
#
loop_
_entity_poly.entity_id
_entity_poly.type
_entity_poly.pdbx_seq_one_letter_code
_entity_poly.pdbx_strand_id
1 'polypeptide(L)'
;MVEKKRFDGSDAMDTTGMLRALRARATASGAVRGVTAAMASVAAMAMLGAVCVTPASALADVNADADASGVRSATSATRPVANGVTVADETAADAMPDNPDAELPDKVSAEISDDATVVSEQYAATPEGELKDIETGETVTDPKIVGTESKQPDPLAKTDGESFIPVSAADVKEKVAANGGDVNAVSSKTRAANASVKLAALQNNEYGAHWGTYNGTQAFFDARNNLFAQQAKGVIDVSVWQNTIDWQAVKNAGVEGAIIRLSYGWGNGFDAQAKRNISECKRLGIPFGVYVFSYAESAADGASEGADMVNLLRQAGVNPGDLSYPVFYDLENWTYTGHRSPTSPSVYDGIVNSWYGKLQAAGYNNLSVYSYTSYLNSALNSSNIHGKTRWVAQYGSTMQYTAFPTNDRGWQYTSSGQISGITGNVDLNAFGYRTPTTRYREVLIDGKWYYIDATTGKKVTGWQWLSSSGGKWVYYDPTDGHMLYGEQKIAGKWYYLDPGTGARVTGWTYLKGDVNKWTYYGQDGAMLYGEQKIAGKWYYLNPVSGARMTGWVVLPDGRNVYYSPYMVYGEQKINGAWYYLDPVTGARKQGWQRLKSNGGKTVYYGSDGKMAYGEQTIDGKQYYLKLGTGARFAGWRRVVTTRDHRGDKWVYYGSDGAMLHGEGKVSGYWYFFDDGTSKSNGRVTYGWKNLGSKIVYYSWPEGKMQYGEQKIGGAWYYLNPMTGARKTGWQYLNSNGGKTVYYGSDGKMVYGTQYIDGQKYYFDPVTGAKR
;
A
#
# COMPACT_ATOMS: atom_id res chain seq x y z
N MET A 1 7.72 15.02 51.25
CA MET A 1 8.23 15.02 52.64
C MET A 1 9.01 13.73 52.83
N VAL A 2 10.34 13.83 52.78
CA VAL A 2 11.29 13.50 53.88
C VAL A 2 11.14 12.03 54.32
N GLU A 3 12.07 11.14 53.97
CA GLU A 3 13.28 10.95 54.78
C GLU A 3 14.57 10.59 54.00
N LYS A 4 15.68 11.07 54.59
CA LYS A 4 17.09 10.91 54.22
C LYS A 4 17.62 9.52 54.60
N LYS A 5 18.63 9.04 53.86
CA LYS A 5 19.95 8.74 54.44
C LYS A 5 21.04 8.67 53.35
N ARG A 6 22.06 9.52 53.52
CA ARG A 6 23.36 9.44 52.85
C ARG A 6 24.18 8.30 53.47
N PHE A 7 25.05 7.68 52.69
CA PHE A 7 26.38 7.29 53.13
C PHE A 7 27.37 7.41 51.96
N ASP A 8 28.50 8.07 52.23
CA ASP A 8 29.65 8.30 51.36
C ASP A 8 30.58 7.06 51.30
N GLY A 9 31.51 7.07 50.33
CA GLY A 9 32.70 6.21 50.27
C GLY A 9 32.89 5.55 48.91
N SER A 10 33.52 6.22 47.94
CA SER A 10 34.94 6.04 47.60
C SER A 10 35.35 4.57 47.39
N ASP A 11 35.56 4.16 46.13
CA ASP A 11 36.86 3.62 45.74
C ASP A 11 36.96 3.43 44.22
N ALA A 12 38.18 3.71 43.74
CA ALA A 12 38.60 3.70 42.36
C ALA A 12 38.57 2.28 41.76
N MET A 13 38.08 2.15 40.53
CA MET A 13 38.36 0.97 39.71
C MET A 13 39.52 1.26 38.76
N ASP A 14 40.66 0.71 39.16
CA ASP A 14 41.84 0.48 38.34
C ASP A 14 41.54 -0.56 37.25
N THR A 15 42.08 -0.25 36.08
CA THR A 15 42.23 -1.10 34.92
C THR A 15 43.12 -2.31 35.23
N THR A 16 42.74 -3.48 34.73
CA THR A 16 43.59 -4.55 34.14
C THR A 16 43.13 -5.93 34.61
N GLY A 17 42.70 -6.77 33.67
CA GLY A 17 42.68 -8.21 33.87
C GLY A 17 41.53 -8.94 33.18
N MET A 18 41.66 -9.22 31.87
CA MET A 18 41.09 -10.45 31.33
C MET A 18 41.75 -10.82 29.99
N LEU A 19 42.83 -11.58 30.10
CA LEU A 19 43.33 -12.48 29.07
C LEU A 19 43.15 -13.90 29.62
N ARG A 20 42.73 -14.83 28.75
CA ARG A 20 42.53 -16.29 28.95
C ARG A 20 41.09 -16.71 29.29
N ALA A 21 40.40 -17.25 28.29
CA ALA A 21 40.15 -18.69 28.17
C ALA A 21 39.24 -18.96 26.97
N LEU A 22 39.71 -19.78 26.02
CA LEU A 22 38.97 -20.84 25.31
C LEU A 22 39.74 -21.26 24.05
N ARG A 23 40.60 -22.27 24.22
CA ARG A 23 41.01 -23.20 23.17
C ARG A 23 40.74 -24.60 23.69
N ALA A 24 39.88 -25.36 23.00
CA ALA A 24 40.13 -26.72 22.53
C ALA A 24 38.80 -27.45 22.23
N ARG A 25 38.55 -27.72 20.93
CA ARG A 25 38.39 -29.06 20.35
C ARG A 25 37.68 -28.95 18.99
N ALA A 26 38.41 -29.21 17.91
CA ALA A 26 37.92 -29.91 16.74
C ALA A 26 39.10 -30.21 15.80
N THR A 27 39.50 -31.48 15.75
CA THR A 27 40.28 -32.05 14.66
C THR A 27 39.60 -33.36 14.27
N ALA A 28 39.01 -33.41 13.08
CA ALA A 28 39.00 -34.60 12.24
C ALA A 28 38.43 -34.29 10.86
N SER A 29 39.21 -34.69 9.86
CA SER A 29 38.84 -35.03 8.47
C SER A 29 38.46 -33.91 7.49
N GLY A 30 39.29 -33.79 6.46
CA GLY A 30 39.10 -32.94 5.30
C GLY A 30 38.68 -33.69 4.03
N ALA A 31 38.92 -32.99 2.91
CA ALA A 31 38.58 -33.28 1.51
C ALA A 31 37.07 -33.06 1.20
N VAL A 32 36.64 -32.22 0.26
CA VAL A 32 37.02 -32.18 -1.17
C VAL A 32 36.56 -30.83 -1.78
N ARG A 33 37.40 -30.27 -2.68
CA ARG A 33 37.17 -29.40 -3.87
C ARG A 33 35.92 -28.48 -3.86
N GLY A 34 36.00 -27.15 -3.96
CA GLY A 34 36.68 -26.38 -5.00
C GLY A 34 35.82 -26.26 -6.26
N VAL A 35 35.01 -25.20 -6.41
CA VAL A 35 34.62 -24.55 -7.68
C VAL A 35 34.23 -23.09 -7.38
N THR A 36 34.66 -22.25 -8.29
CA THR A 36 34.67 -20.79 -8.43
C THR A 36 33.31 -20.09 -8.48
N ALA A 37 33.37 -18.80 -8.12
CA ALA A 37 32.37 -17.76 -8.28
C ALA A 37 31.96 -17.52 -9.74
N ALA A 38 30.73 -17.01 -9.93
CA ALA A 38 30.38 -15.77 -10.64
C ALA A 38 29.00 -15.88 -11.29
N MET A 39 28.02 -15.14 -10.75
CA MET A 39 26.90 -14.65 -11.55
C MET A 39 26.95 -13.12 -11.50
N ALA A 40 27.08 -12.52 -12.67
CA ALA A 40 26.98 -11.09 -12.88
C ALA A 40 25.84 -10.82 -13.87
N SER A 41 25.03 -9.80 -13.53
CA SER A 41 24.26 -8.90 -14.41
C SER A 41 23.15 -9.54 -15.27
N VAL A 42 21.94 -8.96 -15.40
CA VAL A 42 21.63 -7.61 -15.90
C VAL A 42 20.27 -7.15 -15.34
N ALA A 43 20.18 -5.85 -15.04
CA ALA A 43 18.96 -5.13 -14.68
C ALA A 43 18.22 -4.60 -15.93
N ALA A 44 16.89 -4.52 -15.86
CA ALA A 44 16.11 -3.30 -16.17
C ALA A 44 14.60 -3.62 -16.25
N MET A 45 13.78 -2.93 -15.46
CA MET A 45 12.61 -2.22 -15.98
C MET A 45 12.13 -1.17 -14.97
N ALA A 46 11.87 0.01 -15.51
CA ALA A 46 11.51 1.24 -14.81
C ALA A 46 10.02 1.23 -14.40
N MET A 47 9.72 1.84 -13.25
CA MET A 47 8.37 2.27 -12.88
C MET A 47 8.37 3.79 -12.75
N LEU A 48 7.58 4.45 -13.59
CA LEU A 48 7.21 5.85 -13.47
C LEU A 48 6.39 6.06 -12.19
N GLY A 49 6.63 7.21 -11.54
CA GLY A 49 5.92 7.61 -10.34
C GLY A 49 4.50 8.11 -10.62
N ALA A 50 3.61 7.83 -9.67
CA ALA A 50 2.38 8.59 -9.46
C ALA A 50 2.50 9.29 -8.09
N VAL A 51 2.36 10.61 -8.12
CA VAL A 51 2.29 11.49 -6.95
C VAL A 51 0.83 11.56 -6.50
N CYS A 52 0.54 11.17 -5.26
CA CYS A 52 -0.69 11.54 -4.58
C CYS A 52 -0.32 12.37 -3.36
N VAL A 53 -0.70 13.65 -3.36
CA VAL A 53 -0.68 14.52 -2.20
C VAL A 53 -2.14 14.83 -1.87
N THR A 54 -2.56 14.51 -0.65
CA THR A 54 -3.56 15.30 0.08
C THR A 54 -2.96 15.61 1.45
N PRO A 55 -3.38 16.73 2.06
CA PRO A 55 -4.07 16.52 3.33
C PRO A 55 -5.26 17.47 3.57
N ALA A 56 -6.29 16.86 4.17
CA ALA A 56 -7.03 17.25 5.37
C ALA A 56 -7.56 18.70 5.57
N SER A 57 -8.90 18.75 5.60
CA SER A 57 -9.78 19.21 6.69
C SER A 57 -9.63 20.60 7.30
N ALA A 58 -10.70 21.40 7.24
CA ALA A 58 -11.25 22.12 8.40
C ALA A 58 -12.71 22.55 8.16
N LEU A 59 -13.56 22.26 9.15
CA LEU A 59 -14.93 22.75 9.36
C LEU A 59 -14.93 24.23 9.78
N ALA A 60 -15.95 25.00 9.38
CA ALA A 60 -16.76 25.87 10.25
C ALA A 60 -17.69 26.81 9.44
N ASP A 61 -18.99 26.55 9.61
CA ASP A 61 -20.04 27.47 10.08
C ASP A 61 -20.59 28.67 9.26
N VAL A 62 -21.94 28.63 9.21
CA VAL A 62 -23.04 29.62 9.13
C VAL A 62 -23.26 30.65 7.99
N ASN A 63 -24.55 30.64 7.62
CA ASN A 63 -25.48 31.71 7.22
C ASN A 63 -25.56 32.20 5.76
N ALA A 64 -26.75 32.01 5.17
CA ALA A 64 -27.52 33.09 4.51
C ALA A 64 -29.02 32.71 4.36
N ASP A 65 -29.86 33.71 4.65
CA ASP A 65 -31.33 33.75 4.67
C ASP A 65 -32.04 33.61 3.31
N ALA A 66 -33.32 33.21 3.37
CA ALA A 66 -34.50 33.80 2.67
C ALA A 66 -35.74 32.94 3.03
N ASP A 67 -36.71 33.39 3.85
CA ASP A 67 -37.88 34.26 3.54
C ASP A 67 -38.76 33.70 2.39
N ALA A 68 -40.10 33.57 2.42
CA ALA A 68 -41.18 33.90 3.34
C ALA A 68 -42.47 33.15 2.91
N SER A 69 -43.42 33.00 3.85
CA SER A 69 -44.90 32.92 3.67
C SER A 69 -45.48 31.76 2.83
N GLY A 70 -46.64 31.15 3.07
CA GLY A 70 -47.79 31.24 3.97
C GLY A 70 -48.77 30.17 3.41
N VAL A 71 -49.63 29.50 4.16
CA VAL A 71 -51.01 29.92 4.45
C VAL A 71 -51.80 28.64 4.83
N ARG A 72 -52.50 28.73 5.98
CA ARG A 72 -53.75 28.06 6.40
C ARG A 72 -53.80 26.54 6.57
N SER A 73 -53.66 26.18 7.85
CA SER A 73 -54.33 25.06 8.51
C SER A 73 -55.84 25.32 8.64
N ALA A 74 -56.65 24.30 8.35
CA ALA A 74 -58.03 24.18 8.82
C ALA A 74 -58.12 22.94 9.71
N THR A 75 -58.44 23.19 10.98
CA THR A 75 -58.75 22.22 12.03
C THR A 75 -60.06 21.49 11.75
N SER A 76 -60.14 20.18 12.02
CA SER A 76 -61.17 19.66 12.91
C SER A 76 -60.91 18.24 13.43
N ALA A 77 -61.00 18.14 14.76
CA ALA A 77 -61.58 17.07 15.57
C ALA A 77 -61.09 15.61 15.47
N THR A 78 -60.44 15.22 16.56
CA THR A 78 -60.08 13.88 17.04
C THR A 78 -61.27 13.09 17.58
N ARG A 79 -61.24 11.73 17.42
CA ARG A 79 -61.25 10.64 18.44
C ARG A 79 -61.87 9.32 17.87
N PRO A 80 -61.56 8.11 18.41
CA PRO A 80 -60.23 7.50 18.57
C PRO A 80 -60.18 5.96 18.29
N VAL A 81 -58.98 5.47 17.95
CA VAL A 81 -58.39 4.09 18.07
C VAL A 81 -59.04 2.87 17.38
N ALA A 82 -58.35 2.39 16.34
CA ALA A 82 -57.76 1.03 16.29
C ALA A 82 -56.56 1.07 15.32
N ASN A 83 -55.38 0.64 15.75
CA ASN A 83 -54.13 0.71 14.99
C ASN A 83 -54.20 -0.16 13.72
N GLY A 84 -54.68 0.42 12.63
CA GLY A 84 -54.46 -0.04 11.27
C GLY A 84 -53.85 1.12 10.49
N VAL A 85 -52.51 1.17 10.41
CA VAL A 85 -51.87 2.02 9.41
C VAL A 85 -52.01 1.27 8.08
N THR A 86 -53.10 1.54 7.38
CA THR A 86 -53.17 1.35 5.93
C THR A 86 -52.22 2.38 5.32
N VAL A 87 -50.99 1.96 5.04
CA VAL A 87 -50.21 2.65 4.00
C VAL A 87 -50.96 2.35 2.72
N ALA A 88 -51.49 3.39 2.07
CA ALA A 88 -52.09 3.24 0.75
C ALA A 88 -51.04 2.60 -0.16
N ASP A 89 -51.37 1.41 -0.65
CA ASP A 89 -50.67 0.76 -1.73
C ASP A 89 -51.00 1.56 -2.99
N GLU A 90 -50.23 2.62 -3.26
CA GLU A 90 -50.24 3.27 -4.57
C GLU A 90 -49.55 2.31 -5.55
N THR A 91 -50.19 1.14 -5.78
CA THR A 91 -49.97 0.40 -7.02
C THR A 91 -50.37 1.33 -8.15
N ALA A 92 -49.60 1.33 -9.24
CA ALA A 92 -50.07 1.91 -10.49
C ALA A 92 -51.49 1.40 -10.70
N ALA A 93 -52.46 2.33 -10.82
CA ALA A 93 -53.87 2.01 -10.88
C ALA A 93 -54.11 0.92 -11.95
N ASP A 94 -53.34 0.98 -13.04
CA ASP A 94 -53.45 0.16 -14.24
C ASP A 94 -52.55 -1.11 -14.27
N ALA A 95 -52.00 -1.57 -13.12
CA ALA A 95 -51.16 -2.78 -13.06
C ALA A 95 -51.86 -3.98 -12.42
N MET A 96 -51.45 -5.20 -12.75
CA MET A 96 -51.98 -6.42 -12.13
C MET A 96 -51.63 -6.49 -10.63
N PRO A 97 -52.48 -7.12 -9.80
CA PRO A 97 -52.13 -7.41 -8.40
C PRO A 97 -50.79 -8.17 -8.34
N ASP A 98 -49.96 -7.85 -7.34
CA ASP A 98 -48.62 -8.44 -7.08
C ASP A 98 -47.61 -8.41 -8.25
N ASN A 99 -47.94 -7.80 -9.40
CA ASN A 99 -47.13 -7.76 -10.61
C ASN A 99 -47.19 -6.34 -11.23
N PRO A 100 -46.30 -5.42 -10.84
CA PRO A 100 -46.40 -4.00 -11.23
C PRO A 100 -46.15 -3.76 -12.72
N ASP A 101 -45.33 -4.61 -13.31
CA ASP A 101 -44.91 -4.54 -14.71
C ASP A 101 -45.92 -5.17 -15.66
N ALA A 102 -46.84 -5.97 -15.13
CA ALA A 102 -47.90 -6.61 -15.89
C ALA A 102 -49.10 -5.68 -15.98
N GLU A 103 -49.54 -5.33 -17.20
CA GLU A 103 -50.71 -4.45 -17.34
C GLU A 103 -52.00 -5.14 -16.89
N LEU A 104 -52.83 -4.37 -16.20
CA LEU A 104 -54.20 -4.74 -15.90
C LEU A 104 -55.02 -4.78 -17.21
N PRO A 105 -55.72 -5.89 -17.52
CA PRO A 105 -56.52 -5.95 -18.74
C PRO A 105 -57.70 -4.99 -18.69
N ASP A 106 -58.09 -4.43 -19.84
CA ASP A 106 -59.24 -3.52 -19.95
C ASP A 106 -60.57 -4.18 -19.54
N LYS A 107 -60.63 -5.52 -19.59
CA LYS A 107 -61.80 -6.34 -19.26
C LYS A 107 -61.41 -7.74 -18.81
N VAL A 108 -62.31 -8.41 -18.10
CA VAL A 108 -62.22 -9.84 -17.79
C VAL A 108 -63.47 -10.54 -18.29
N SER A 109 -63.30 -11.64 -19.03
CA SER A 109 -64.40 -12.43 -19.56
C SER A 109 -65.24 -13.06 -18.46
N ALA A 110 -66.55 -13.13 -18.66
CA ALA A 110 -67.50 -13.80 -17.75
C ALA A 110 -67.21 -15.30 -17.57
N GLU A 111 -66.52 -15.89 -18.55
CA GLU A 111 -66.13 -17.31 -18.56
C GLU A 111 -64.94 -17.63 -17.64
N ILE A 112 -64.32 -16.59 -17.05
CA ILE A 112 -63.30 -16.72 -16.02
C ILE A 112 -64.00 -16.66 -14.66
N SER A 113 -64.02 -17.76 -13.92
CA SER A 113 -64.62 -17.83 -12.59
C SER A 113 -63.75 -17.09 -11.55
N ASP A 114 -64.34 -16.70 -10.42
CA ASP A 114 -63.63 -15.96 -9.36
C ASP A 114 -62.56 -16.80 -8.64
N ASP A 115 -62.69 -18.13 -8.71
CA ASP A 115 -61.73 -19.10 -8.19
C ASP A 115 -60.65 -19.52 -9.22
N ALA A 116 -60.68 -18.95 -10.42
CA ALA A 116 -59.59 -19.09 -11.39
C ALA A 116 -58.32 -18.36 -10.90
N THR A 117 -57.16 -18.85 -11.34
CA THR A 117 -55.86 -18.24 -11.06
C THR A 117 -55.35 -17.56 -12.32
N VAL A 118 -55.09 -16.26 -12.27
CA VAL A 118 -54.39 -15.57 -13.36
C VAL A 118 -52.90 -15.88 -13.28
N VAL A 119 -52.33 -16.31 -14.40
CA VAL A 119 -50.96 -16.86 -14.50
C VAL A 119 -50.07 -16.14 -15.50
N SER A 120 -50.59 -15.09 -16.14
CA SER A 120 -49.91 -14.15 -17.05
C SER A 120 -50.83 -12.95 -17.34
N GLU A 121 -50.35 -11.92 -18.04
CA GLU A 121 -51.21 -10.82 -18.55
C GLU A 121 -52.37 -11.31 -19.42
N GLN A 122 -52.19 -12.42 -20.14
CA GLN A 122 -53.14 -12.88 -21.16
C GLN A 122 -54.00 -14.05 -20.70
N TYR A 123 -53.57 -14.81 -19.70
CA TYR A 123 -54.13 -16.14 -19.42
C TYR A 123 -54.48 -16.36 -17.95
N ALA A 124 -55.64 -16.99 -17.74
CA ALA A 124 -56.11 -17.49 -16.46
C ALA A 124 -56.35 -19.02 -16.53
N ALA A 125 -55.91 -19.72 -15.50
CA ALA A 125 -56.14 -21.16 -15.31
C ALA A 125 -57.40 -21.38 -14.45
N THR A 126 -58.34 -22.18 -14.95
CA THR A 126 -59.54 -22.57 -14.19
C THR A 126 -59.20 -23.54 -13.05
N PRO A 127 -60.08 -23.72 -12.05
CA PRO A 127 -59.91 -24.74 -11.01
C PRO A 127 -59.75 -26.16 -11.57
N GLU A 128 -60.32 -26.43 -12.73
CA GLU A 128 -60.23 -27.71 -13.44
C GLU A 128 -58.89 -27.88 -14.18
N GLY A 129 -58.10 -26.81 -14.33
CA GLY A 129 -56.79 -26.81 -14.96
C GLY A 129 -56.77 -26.37 -16.43
N GLU A 130 -57.89 -25.89 -16.97
CA GLU A 130 -57.95 -25.35 -18.33
C GLU A 130 -57.35 -23.95 -18.39
N LEU A 131 -56.50 -23.68 -19.38
CA LEU A 131 -55.98 -22.33 -19.62
C LEU A 131 -56.92 -21.57 -20.54
N LYS A 132 -57.38 -20.39 -20.13
CA LYS A 132 -58.26 -19.51 -20.89
C LYS A 132 -57.62 -18.14 -21.09
N ASP A 133 -57.87 -17.53 -22.24
CA ASP A 133 -57.56 -16.12 -22.47
C ASP A 133 -58.45 -15.24 -21.57
N ILE A 134 -57.84 -14.33 -20.82
CA ILE A 134 -58.51 -13.59 -19.73
C ILE A 134 -59.56 -12.61 -20.25
N GLU A 135 -59.33 -12.04 -21.44
CA GLU A 135 -60.22 -11.03 -22.03
C GLU A 135 -61.36 -11.67 -22.83
N THR A 136 -61.10 -12.79 -23.49
CA THR A 136 -62.06 -13.44 -24.41
C THR A 136 -62.77 -14.64 -23.77
N GLY A 137 -62.13 -15.30 -22.80
CA GLY A 137 -62.60 -16.56 -22.21
C GLY A 137 -62.38 -17.79 -23.09
N GLU A 138 -61.73 -17.64 -24.25
CA GLU A 138 -61.43 -18.76 -25.15
C GLU A 138 -60.38 -19.69 -24.54
N THR A 139 -60.61 -21.00 -24.65
CA THR A 139 -59.66 -22.02 -24.20
C THR A 139 -58.42 -22.01 -25.08
N VAL A 140 -57.25 -21.89 -24.44
CA VAL A 140 -55.93 -21.93 -25.09
C VAL A 140 -55.51 -23.39 -25.27
N THR A 141 -55.20 -23.78 -26.51
CA THR A 141 -54.82 -25.16 -26.83
C THR A 141 -53.46 -25.29 -27.51
N ASP A 142 -52.67 -24.21 -27.62
CA ASP A 142 -51.33 -24.29 -28.23
C ASP A 142 -50.44 -25.20 -27.38
N PRO A 143 -49.99 -26.36 -27.90
CA PRO A 143 -49.21 -27.33 -27.13
C PRO A 143 -47.86 -26.80 -26.66
N LYS A 144 -47.37 -25.67 -27.19
CA LYS A 144 -46.17 -24.98 -26.65
C LYS A 144 -46.46 -24.25 -25.34
N ILE A 145 -47.69 -23.77 -25.17
CA ILE A 145 -48.14 -23.00 -24.01
C ILE A 145 -48.72 -23.94 -22.96
N VAL A 146 -49.62 -24.84 -23.35
CA VAL A 146 -50.33 -25.73 -22.42
C VAL A 146 -49.75 -27.15 -22.33
N GLY A 147 -48.72 -27.46 -23.12
CA GLY A 147 -48.13 -28.79 -23.15
C GLY A 147 -49.05 -29.84 -23.78
N THR A 148 -48.79 -31.10 -23.44
CA THR A 148 -49.65 -32.24 -23.78
C THR A 148 -49.83 -33.09 -22.52
N GLU A 149 -50.81 -34.00 -22.52
CA GLU A 149 -51.04 -34.95 -21.42
C GLU A 149 -49.78 -35.76 -21.03
N SER A 150 -48.84 -35.95 -21.97
CA SER A 150 -47.62 -36.73 -21.71
C SER A 150 -46.35 -35.88 -21.58
N LYS A 151 -46.43 -34.56 -21.74
CA LYS A 151 -45.25 -33.69 -21.80
C LYS A 151 -45.55 -32.26 -21.34
N GLN A 152 -44.78 -31.82 -20.36
CA GLN A 152 -44.89 -30.49 -19.77
C GLN A 152 -44.37 -29.41 -20.73
N PRO A 153 -45.00 -28.22 -20.76
CA PRO A 153 -44.50 -27.06 -21.50
C PRO A 153 -43.34 -26.39 -20.74
N ASP A 154 -42.66 -25.43 -21.38
CA ASP A 154 -41.78 -24.50 -20.66
C ASP A 154 -42.68 -23.61 -19.76
N PRO A 155 -42.41 -23.50 -18.44
CA PRO A 155 -43.28 -22.80 -17.51
C PRO A 155 -43.46 -21.30 -17.80
N LEU A 156 -42.50 -20.69 -18.49
CA LEU A 156 -42.52 -19.27 -18.85
C LEU A 156 -43.07 -19.03 -20.28
N ALA A 157 -43.50 -20.06 -21.00
CA ALA A 157 -44.10 -19.90 -22.34
C ALA A 157 -45.42 -19.12 -22.30
N LYS A 158 -46.15 -19.18 -21.19
CA LYS A 158 -47.41 -18.45 -20.98
C LYS A 158 -47.20 -16.96 -20.70
N THR A 159 -45.97 -16.55 -20.39
CA THR A 159 -45.59 -15.17 -20.02
C THR A 159 -44.58 -14.56 -21.00
N ASP A 160 -44.34 -15.20 -22.15
CA ASP A 160 -43.27 -14.81 -23.09
C ASP A 160 -41.90 -14.62 -22.42
N GLY A 161 -41.63 -15.37 -21.34
CA GLY A 161 -40.35 -15.36 -20.63
C GLY A 161 -40.29 -14.48 -19.39
N GLU A 162 -41.36 -13.74 -19.08
CA GLU A 162 -41.41 -12.86 -17.91
C GLU A 162 -41.87 -13.62 -16.66
N SER A 163 -41.31 -13.28 -15.50
CA SER A 163 -41.77 -13.84 -14.23
C SER A 163 -43.07 -13.18 -13.79
N PHE A 164 -44.02 -14.01 -13.38
CA PHE A 164 -45.37 -13.58 -13.02
C PHE A 164 -45.82 -14.32 -11.76
N ILE A 165 -46.10 -13.59 -10.68
CA ILE A 165 -46.67 -14.14 -9.44
C ILE A 165 -48.14 -14.45 -9.71
N PRO A 166 -48.58 -15.72 -9.62
CA PRO A 166 -49.99 -16.06 -9.82
C PRO A 166 -50.93 -15.36 -8.83
N VAL A 167 -52.02 -14.78 -9.34
CA VAL A 167 -53.00 -14.00 -8.56
C VAL A 167 -54.43 -14.49 -8.77
N SER A 168 -55.32 -14.18 -7.83
CA SER A 168 -56.73 -14.55 -7.91
C SER A 168 -57.43 -13.78 -9.03
N ALA A 169 -58.26 -14.45 -9.83
CA ALA A 169 -59.11 -13.77 -10.81
C ALA A 169 -60.11 -12.80 -10.15
N ALA A 170 -60.54 -13.07 -8.91
CA ALA A 170 -61.38 -12.16 -8.15
C ALA A 170 -60.68 -10.81 -7.88
N ASP A 171 -59.41 -10.84 -7.45
CA ASP A 171 -58.64 -9.64 -7.14
C ASP A 171 -58.38 -8.81 -8.40
N VAL A 172 -58.14 -9.48 -9.53
CA VAL A 172 -57.98 -8.82 -10.84
C VAL A 172 -59.29 -8.16 -11.27
N LYS A 173 -60.43 -8.85 -11.15
CA LYS A 173 -61.75 -8.27 -11.48
C LYS A 173 -62.09 -7.06 -10.60
N GLU A 174 -61.79 -7.12 -9.31
CA GLU A 174 -62.00 -5.99 -8.40
C GLU A 174 -61.18 -4.78 -8.86
N LYS A 175 -59.91 -4.99 -9.24
CA LYS A 175 -59.02 -3.93 -9.72
C LYS A 175 -59.43 -3.39 -11.09
N VAL A 176 -59.87 -4.24 -12.03
CA VAL A 176 -60.40 -3.83 -13.35
C VAL A 176 -61.65 -2.96 -13.16
N ALA A 177 -62.58 -3.37 -12.29
CA ALA A 177 -63.78 -2.62 -11.99
C ALA A 177 -63.46 -1.25 -11.34
N ALA A 178 -62.48 -1.21 -10.44
CA ALA A 178 -62.03 0.02 -9.80
C ALA A 178 -61.46 1.05 -10.79
N ASN A 179 -60.91 0.61 -11.93
CA ASN A 179 -60.38 1.46 -12.99
C ASN A 179 -61.35 1.74 -14.14
N GLY A 180 -62.63 1.36 -14.00
CA GLY A 180 -63.65 1.60 -15.02
C GLY A 180 -63.60 0.64 -16.22
N GLY A 181 -62.87 -0.47 -16.12
CA GLY A 181 -62.89 -1.56 -17.08
C GLY A 181 -64.19 -2.40 -17.00
N ASP A 182 -64.49 -3.13 -18.08
CA ASP A 182 -65.75 -3.87 -18.20
C ASP A 182 -65.61 -5.30 -17.67
N VAL A 183 -66.42 -5.64 -16.67
CA VAL A 183 -66.51 -7.00 -16.11
C VAL A 183 -67.68 -7.71 -16.80
N ASN A 184 -67.40 -8.81 -17.54
CA ASN A 184 -68.34 -9.60 -18.35
C ASN A 184 -68.62 -9.14 -19.81
N ALA A 185 -67.62 -8.59 -20.51
CA ALA A 185 -67.78 -7.97 -21.84
C ALA A 185 -67.42 -8.86 -23.05
N VAL A 186 -68.02 -8.58 -24.23
CA VAL A 186 -67.74 -9.23 -25.54
C VAL A 186 -66.84 -8.33 -26.43
N SER A 187 -65.90 -8.92 -27.18
CA SER A 187 -64.62 -8.30 -27.59
C SER A 187 -64.57 -7.28 -28.74
N SER A 188 -63.63 -6.31 -28.68
CA SER A 188 -62.68 -5.98 -29.78
C SER A 188 -61.44 -5.19 -29.27
N LYS A 189 -60.24 -5.57 -29.73
CA LYS A 189 -58.87 -5.14 -29.30
C LYS A 189 -58.38 -3.81 -29.89
N THR A 190 -57.40 -3.15 -29.23
CA THR A 190 -56.01 -2.91 -29.73
C THR A 190 -55.19 -2.13 -28.69
N ARG A 191 -53.98 -2.60 -28.34
CA ARG A 191 -53.01 -1.92 -27.45
C ARG A 191 -51.67 -1.69 -28.18
N ALA A 192 -50.98 -0.60 -27.87
CA ALA A 192 -49.69 -0.21 -28.44
C ALA A 192 -48.64 0.02 -27.35
N ALA A 193 -47.47 -0.60 -27.53
CA ALA A 193 -46.34 -0.59 -26.61
C ALA A 193 -45.45 0.66 -26.74
N ASN A 194 -44.81 1.08 -25.64
CA ASN A 194 -43.63 1.96 -25.68
C ASN A 194 -42.63 1.59 -24.57
N ALA A 195 -41.38 1.37 -24.97
CA ALA A 195 -40.25 1.06 -24.11
C ALA A 195 -39.45 2.32 -23.72
N SER A 196 -38.78 2.27 -22.56
CA SER A 196 -37.77 3.26 -22.16
C SER A 196 -36.54 2.58 -21.53
N VAL A 197 -35.35 3.16 -21.73
CA VAL A 197 -34.04 2.61 -21.33
C VAL A 197 -33.41 3.49 -20.25
N LYS A 198 -32.85 2.90 -19.17
CA LYS A 198 -31.62 3.42 -18.51
C LYS A 198 -30.96 2.54 -17.42
N LEU A 199 -29.63 2.57 -17.49
CA LEU A 199 -28.54 2.48 -16.48
C LEU A 199 -28.45 1.31 -15.48
N ALA A 200 -27.32 0.58 -15.57
CA ALA A 200 -26.88 -0.39 -14.57
C ALA A 200 -26.20 0.26 -13.35
N ALA A 201 -26.84 0.11 -12.21
CA ALA A 201 -26.37 -0.46 -10.95
C ALA A 201 -27.60 -1.18 -10.37
N LEU A 202 -27.46 -2.21 -9.53
CA LEU A 202 -28.57 -3.05 -9.04
C LEU A 202 -29.83 -2.21 -8.80
N GLN A 203 -30.82 -2.41 -9.64
CA GLN A 203 -31.97 -1.52 -9.70
C GLN A 203 -32.81 -1.71 -8.43
N ASN A 204 -33.41 -0.63 -7.94
CA ASN A 204 -34.43 -0.72 -6.91
C ASN A 204 -35.71 -1.30 -7.52
N ASN A 205 -36.65 -1.77 -6.71
CA ASN A 205 -37.98 -2.09 -7.23
C ASN A 205 -38.86 -0.85 -7.31
N GLU A 206 -39.92 -0.96 -8.11
CA GLU A 206 -40.88 0.12 -8.35
C GLU A 206 -41.73 0.47 -7.11
N TYR A 207 -41.75 -0.43 -6.12
CA TYR A 207 -42.48 -0.28 -4.86
C TYR A 207 -41.65 0.34 -3.73
N GLY A 208 -40.41 0.77 -4.00
CA GLY A 208 -39.55 1.47 -3.06
C GLY A 208 -38.55 0.62 -2.27
N ALA A 209 -38.54 -0.71 -2.42
CA ALA A 209 -37.45 -1.54 -1.90
C ALA A 209 -36.16 -1.20 -2.66
N HIS A 210 -35.05 -1.02 -1.92
CA HIS A 210 -33.88 -0.35 -2.47
C HIS A 210 -32.55 -0.82 -1.90
N TRP A 211 -31.50 -0.63 -2.70
CA TRP A 211 -30.11 -0.84 -2.32
C TRP A 211 -29.59 0.34 -1.50
N GLY A 212 -28.73 0.05 -0.53
CA GLY A 212 -28.07 1.05 0.30
C GLY A 212 -26.85 0.48 1.02
N THR A 213 -26.45 1.15 2.11
CA THR A 213 -25.32 0.72 2.95
C THR A 213 -25.75 0.60 4.40
N TYR A 214 -25.36 -0.49 5.06
CA TYR A 214 -25.55 -0.70 6.50
C TYR A 214 -24.22 -1.12 7.12
N ASN A 215 -23.77 -0.40 8.16
CA ASN A 215 -22.48 -0.62 8.83
C ASN A 215 -21.27 -0.68 7.87
N GLY A 216 -21.26 0.15 6.84
CA GLY A 216 -20.18 0.21 5.85
C GLY A 216 -20.16 -0.95 4.84
N THR A 217 -21.21 -1.77 4.78
CA THR A 217 -21.37 -2.86 3.81
C THR A 217 -22.65 -2.70 2.98
N GLN A 218 -22.65 -3.21 1.74
CA GLN A 218 -23.84 -3.20 0.87
C GLN A 218 -25.01 -3.89 1.56
N ALA A 219 -26.20 -3.29 1.46
CA ALA A 219 -27.41 -3.76 2.11
C ALA A 219 -28.63 -3.52 1.21
N PHE A 220 -29.70 -4.26 1.49
CA PHE A 220 -30.99 -4.13 0.84
C PHE A 220 -32.08 -3.86 1.87
N PHE A 221 -32.95 -2.92 1.57
CA PHE A 221 -33.98 -2.40 2.45
C PHE A 221 -35.35 -2.53 1.80
N ASP A 222 -36.39 -2.66 2.63
CA ASP A 222 -37.75 -2.44 2.16
C ASP A 222 -38.05 -0.93 1.96
N ALA A 223 -39.22 -0.60 1.43
CA ALA A 223 -39.65 0.78 1.18
C ALA A 223 -39.78 1.63 2.46
N ARG A 224 -39.84 0.99 3.63
CA ARG A 224 -39.93 1.65 4.94
C ARG A 224 -38.55 1.82 5.59
N ASN A 225 -37.47 1.56 4.86
CA ASN A 225 -36.09 1.56 5.34
C ASN A 225 -35.77 0.49 6.40
N ASN A 226 -36.59 -0.57 6.52
CA ASN A 226 -36.22 -1.70 7.35
C ASN A 226 -35.17 -2.54 6.61
N LEU A 227 -34.11 -2.90 7.31
CA LEU A 227 -33.05 -3.75 6.77
C LEU A 227 -33.58 -5.15 6.44
N PHE A 228 -33.62 -5.50 5.15
CA PHE A 228 -33.87 -6.87 4.71
C PHE A 228 -32.58 -7.69 4.74
N ALA A 229 -31.51 -7.23 4.10
CA ALA A 229 -30.25 -7.97 4.10
C ALA A 229 -29.07 -7.04 4.25
N GLN A 230 -28.11 -7.39 5.09
CA GLN A 230 -26.78 -6.77 5.11
C GLN A 230 -25.76 -7.70 4.49
N GLN A 231 -24.61 -7.13 4.07
CA GLN A 231 -23.65 -7.81 3.21
C GLN A 231 -24.34 -8.38 1.96
N ALA A 232 -25.36 -7.66 1.49
CA ALA A 232 -26.26 -8.10 0.45
C ALA A 232 -25.54 -8.18 -0.90
N LYS A 233 -25.93 -9.15 -1.72
CA LYS A 233 -25.40 -9.45 -3.04
C LYS A 233 -26.49 -9.37 -4.08
N GLY A 234 -26.24 -8.61 -5.13
CA GLY A 234 -27.12 -8.52 -6.29
C GLY A 234 -26.96 -9.72 -7.19
N VAL A 235 -28.00 -10.55 -7.26
CA VAL A 235 -28.00 -11.81 -8.00
C VAL A 235 -29.09 -11.75 -9.06
N ILE A 236 -28.80 -12.21 -10.27
CA ILE A 236 -29.82 -12.40 -11.30
C ILE A 236 -30.23 -13.86 -11.36
N ASP A 237 -31.45 -14.15 -11.78
CA ASP A 237 -31.82 -15.49 -12.19
C ASP A 237 -32.27 -15.51 -13.66
N VAL A 238 -31.87 -16.56 -14.37
CA VAL A 238 -31.87 -16.59 -15.83
C VAL A 238 -32.20 -17.98 -16.38
N SER A 239 -32.79 -17.98 -17.56
CA SER A 239 -33.16 -19.17 -18.32
C SER A 239 -32.89 -18.98 -19.82
N VAL A 240 -33.48 -19.83 -20.68
CA VAL A 240 -33.50 -19.63 -22.14
C VAL A 240 -34.06 -18.27 -22.56
N TRP A 241 -34.93 -17.67 -21.75
CA TRP A 241 -35.67 -16.46 -22.09
C TRP A 241 -34.81 -15.19 -22.13
N GLN A 242 -33.66 -15.19 -21.45
CA GLN A 242 -32.66 -14.12 -21.57
C GLN A 242 -31.76 -14.27 -22.81
N ASN A 243 -32.08 -15.22 -23.70
CA ASN A 243 -31.35 -15.49 -24.93
C ASN A 243 -29.85 -15.74 -24.66
N THR A 244 -28.99 -15.36 -25.60
CA THR A 244 -27.54 -15.47 -25.44
C THR A 244 -27.01 -14.27 -24.66
N ILE A 245 -26.69 -14.50 -23.38
CA ILE A 245 -26.19 -13.45 -22.47
C ILE A 245 -24.71 -13.12 -22.74
N ASP A 246 -24.36 -11.83 -22.74
CA ASP A 246 -22.98 -11.36 -22.58
C ASP A 246 -22.63 -11.28 -21.08
N TRP A 247 -22.08 -12.39 -20.56
CA TRP A 247 -21.75 -12.53 -19.15
C TRP A 247 -20.61 -11.61 -18.69
N GLN A 248 -19.76 -11.14 -19.60
CA GLN A 248 -18.73 -10.16 -19.25
C GLN A 248 -19.36 -8.79 -19.01
N ALA A 249 -20.31 -8.38 -19.85
CA ALA A 249 -21.09 -7.16 -19.65
C ALA A 249 -21.92 -7.23 -18.37
N VAL A 250 -22.57 -8.37 -18.09
CA VAL A 250 -23.32 -8.62 -16.84
C VAL A 250 -22.42 -8.44 -15.61
N LYS A 251 -21.23 -9.05 -15.61
CA LYS A 251 -20.26 -8.90 -14.52
C LYS A 251 -19.81 -7.44 -14.36
N ASN A 252 -19.58 -6.74 -15.47
CA ASN A 252 -19.19 -5.33 -15.45
C ASN A 252 -20.31 -4.41 -14.98
N ALA A 253 -21.58 -4.82 -15.17
CA ALA A 253 -22.77 -4.11 -14.69
C ALA A 253 -22.95 -4.22 -13.15
N GLY A 254 -22.14 -5.01 -12.46
CA GLY A 254 -22.16 -5.14 -11.00
C GLY A 254 -22.98 -6.33 -10.48
N VAL A 255 -23.38 -7.27 -11.33
CA VAL A 255 -23.99 -8.53 -10.89
C VAL A 255 -22.97 -9.38 -10.15
N GLU A 256 -23.32 -9.78 -8.93
CA GLU A 256 -22.44 -10.48 -7.99
C GLU A 256 -22.69 -11.99 -7.91
N GLY A 257 -23.76 -12.48 -8.54
CA GLY A 257 -24.03 -13.91 -8.70
C GLY A 257 -25.17 -14.19 -9.67
N ALA A 258 -25.37 -15.47 -9.98
CA ALA A 258 -26.45 -15.92 -10.85
C ALA A 258 -27.15 -17.20 -10.34
N ILE A 259 -28.45 -17.35 -10.57
CA ILE A 259 -29.19 -18.60 -10.40
C ILE A 259 -29.71 -19.04 -11.77
N ILE A 260 -29.23 -20.18 -12.28
CA ILE A 260 -29.45 -20.57 -13.68
C ILE A 260 -30.49 -21.69 -13.75
N ARG A 261 -31.52 -21.56 -14.58
CA ARG A 261 -32.46 -22.66 -14.83
C ARG A 261 -31.72 -23.82 -15.45
N LEU A 262 -31.73 -24.98 -14.80
CA LEU A 262 -31.10 -26.18 -15.34
C LEU A 262 -32.08 -26.96 -16.23
N SER A 263 -33.33 -27.08 -15.79
CA SER A 263 -34.41 -27.81 -16.44
C SER A 263 -35.77 -27.41 -15.84
N TYR A 264 -36.84 -28.03 -16.33
CA TYR A 264 -38.19 -27.95 -15.77
C TYR A 264 -38.88 -29.30 -15.92
N GLY A 265 -39.66 -29.70 -14.91
CA GLY A 265 -40.26 -31.03 -14.84
C GLY A 265 -39.24 -32.17 -14.90
N TRP A 266 -39.66 -33.31 -15.43
CA TRP A 266 -38.82 -34.49 -15.70
C TRP A 266 -38.75 -34.80 -17.20
N GLY A 267 -37.65 -35.39 -17.66
CA GLY A 267 -37.48 -35.83 -19.05
C GLY A 267 -37.28 -34.74 -20.10
N ASN A 268 -37.36 -33.45 -19.74
CA ASN A 268 -37.20 -32.33 -20.69
C ASN A 268 -35.74 -32.01 -21.04
N GLY A 269 -34.77 -32.57 -20.32
CA GLY A 269 -33.36 -32.28 -20.53
C GLY A 269 -32.96 -30.89 -20.04
N PHE A 270 -31.89 -30.34 -20.63
CA PHE A 270 -31.40 -29.02 -20.24
C PHE A 270 -32.31 -27.91 -20.77
N ASP A 271 -32.51 -26.87 -19.96
CA ASP A 271 -32.77 -25.53 -20.50
C ASP A 271 -31.68 -25.18 -21.54
N ALA A 272 -32.11 -24.64 -22.68
CA ALA A 272 -31.25 -24.50 -23.85
C ALA A 272 -29.99 -23.64 -23.60
N GLN A 273 -30.04 -22.71 -22.64
CA GLN A 273 -28.90 -21.86 -22.28
C GLN A 273 -28.13 -22.34 -21.05
N ALA A 274 -28.64 -23.32 -20.30
CA ALA A 274 -28.07 -23.76 -19.02
C ALA A 274 -26.56 -24.07 -19.10
N LYS A 275 -26.15 -24.92 -20.05
CA LYS A 275 -24.73 -25.32 -20.19
C LYS A 275 -23.84 -24.13 -20.49
N ARG A 276 -24.27 -23.23 -21.39
CA ARG A 276 -23.52 -22.03 -21.75
C ARG A 276 -23.39 -21.09 -20.55
N ASN A 277 -24.51 -20.80 -19.89
CA ASN A 277 -24.55 -19.91 -18.73
C ASN A 277 -23.67 -20.43 -17.59
N ILE A 278 -23.74 -21.73 -17.27
CA ILE A 278 -22.86 -22.36 -16.26
C ILE A 278 -21.39 -22.24 -16.67
N SER A 279 -21.06 -22.53 -17.95
CA SER A 279 -19.68 -22.46 -18.42
C SER A 279 -19.10 -21.04 -18.34
N GLU A 280 -19.91 -20.02 -18.64
CA GLU A 280 -19.50 -18.62 -18.59
C GLU A 280 -19.34 -18.11 -17.16
N CYS A 281 -20.26 -18.48 -16.25
CA CYS A 281 -20.10 -18.20 -14.82
C CYS A 281 -18.81 -18.82 -14.26
N LYS A 282 -18.51 -20.07 -14.61
CA LYS A 282 -17.24 -20.72 -14.24
C LYS A 282 -16.02 -19.99 -14.83
N ARG A 283 -16.07 -19.65 -16.13
CA ARG A 283 -14.97 -18.95 -16.83
C ARG A 283 -14.66 -17.60 -16.21
N LEU A 284 -15.69 -16.86 -15.80
CA LEU A 284 -15.59 -15.51 -15.25
C LEU A 284 -15.49 -15.48 -13.72
N GLY A 285 -15.62 -16.63 -13.04
CA GLY A 285 -15.65 -16.70 -11.58
C GLY A 285 -16.85 -15.96 -10.97
N ILE A 286 -18.00 -15.98 -11.64
CA ILE A 286 -19.26 -15.45 -11.12
C ILE A 286 -19.86 -16.55 -10.23
N PRO A 287 -20.07 -16.30 -8.91
CA PRO A 287 -20.75 -17.24 -8.02
C PRO A 287 -22.12 -17.61 -8.58
N PHE A 288 -22.43 -18.91 -8.65
CA PHE A 288 -23.72 -19.34 -9.20
C PHE A 288 -24.39 -20.46 -8.40
N GLY A 289 -25.70 -20.54 -8.59
CA GLY A 289 -26.57 -21.65 -8.22
C GLY A 289 -27.38 -22.07 -9.44
N VAL A 290 -28.26 -23.04 -9.27
CA VAL A 290 -29.16 -23.49 -10.34
C VAL A 290 -30.55 -23.76 -9.79
N TYR A 291 -31.57 -23.78 -10.64
CA TYR A 291 -32.92 -24.18 -10.23
C TYR A 291 -33.58 -25.14 -11.22
N VAL A 292 -34.60 -25.84 -10.73
CA VAL A 292 -35.52 -26.64 -11.55
C VAL A 292 -36.95 -26.27 -11.18
N PHE A 293 -37.72 -25.84 -12.18
CA PHE A 293 -39.15 -25.59 -12.04
C PHE A 293 -39.89 -26.93 -11.96
N SER A 294 -40.67 -27.13 -10.90
CA SER A 294 -41.35 -28.39 -10.65
C SER A 294 -42.71 -28.50 -11.34
N TYR A 295 -43.00 -29.68 -11.88
CA TYR A 295 -44.33 -30.12 -12.30
C TYR A 295 -44.81 -31.34 -11.48
N ALA A 296 -44.21 -31.58 -10.32
CA ALA A 296 -44.49 -32.78 -9.53
C ALA A 296 -45.89 -32.76 -8.90
N GLU A 297 -46.67 -33.82 -9.14
CA GLU A 297 -47.99 -34.05 -8.49
C GLU A 297 -47.87 -34.97 -7.27
N SER A 298 -46.79 -35.75 -7.21
CA SER A 298 -46.54 -36.75 -6.19
C SER A 298 -45.07 -36.85 -5.77
N ALA A 299 -44.83 -37.50 -4.63
CA ALA A 299 -43.48 -37.80 -4.15
C ALA A 299 -42.62 -38.57 -5.17
N ALA A 300 -43.24 -39.43 -6.01
CA ALA A 300 -42.54 -40.16 -7.05
C ALA A 300 -42.05 -39.24 -8.18
N ASP A 301 -42.85 -38.23 -8.53
CA ASP A 301 -42.48 -37.21 -9.52
C ASP A 301 -41.34 -36.35 -8.98
N GLY A 302 -41.42 -35.90 -7.72
CA GLY A 302 -40.32 -35.17 -7.07
C GLY A 302 -39.01 -35.98 -7.01
N ALA A 303 -39.09 -37.29 -6.78
CA ALA A 303 -37.94 -38.19 -6.90
C ALA A 303 -37.41 -38.32 -8.33
N SER A 304 -38.26 -38.23 -9.35
CA SER A 304 -37.87 -38.28 -10.76
C SER A 304 -37.18 -36.99 -11.19
N GLU A 305 -37.76 -35.84 -10.84
CA GLU A 305 -37.15 -34.52 -11.03
C GLU A 305 -35.80 -34.42 -10.32
N GLY A 306 -35.70 -34.93 -9.09
CA GLY A 306 -34.44 -34.95 -8.35
C GLY A 306 -33.36 -35.83 -9.01
N ALA A 307 -33.75 -36.98 -9.55
CA ALA A 307 -32.83 -37.86 -10.29
C ALA A 307 -32.35 -37.22 -11.60
N ASP A 308 -33.25 -36.57 -12.33
CA ASP A 308 -32.92 -35.83 -13.56
C ASP A 308 -32.00 -34.65 -13.26
N MET A 309 -32.27 -33.89 -12.20
CA MET A 309 -31.42 -32.77 -11.76
C MET A 309 -30.00 -33.24 -11.48
N VAL A 310 -29.82 -34.37 -10.77
CA VAL A 310 -28.49 -34.98 -10.52
C VAL A 310 -27.80 -35.35 -11.82
N ASN A 311 -28.52 -35.95 -12.77
CA ASN A 311 -27.98 -36.36 -14.05
C ASN A 311 -27.52 -35.16 -14.88
N LEU A 312 -28.32 -34.09 -14.93
CA LEU A 312 -28.01 -32.86 -15.67
C LEU A 312 -26.83 -32.11 -15.02
N LEU A 313 -26.79 -31.99 -13.69
CA LEU A 313 -25.65 -31.38 -12.98
C LEU A 313 -24.32 -32.06 -13.34
N ARG A 314 -24.31 -33.40 -13.33
CA ARG A 314 -23.13 -34.19 -13.71
C ARG A 314 -22.75 -33.99 -15.17
N GLN A 315 -23.73 -33.98 -16.08
CA GLN A 315 -23.49 -33.73 -17.50
C GLN A 315 -22.98 -32.31 -17.80
N ALA A 316 -23.36 -31.32 -16.99
CA ALA A 316 -22.83 -29.96 -17.06
C ALA A 316 -21.47 -29.81 -16.36
N GLY A 317 -20.92 -30.89 -15.78
CA GLY A 317 -19.67 -30.88 -15.04
C GLY A 317 -19.71 -30.01 -13.79
N VAL A 318 -20.89 -29.83 -13.19
CA VAL A 318 -21.07 -29.11 -11.93
C VAL A 318 -20.86 -30.09 -10.78
N ASN A 319 -19.96 -29.78 -9.86
CA ASN A 319 -19.74 -30.51 -8.61
C ASN A 319 -20.38 -29.76 -7.44
N PRO A 320 -20.67 -30.42 -6.30
CA PRO A 320 -21.24 -29.75 -5.13
C PRO A 320 -20.45 -28.52 -4.65
N GLY A 321 -19.12 -28.53 -4.78
CA GLY A 321 -18.25 -27.42 -4.39
C GLY A 321 -18.22 -26.24 -5.36
N ASP A 322 -18.79 -26.38 -6.57
CA ASP A 322 -18.87 -25.29 -7.55
C ASP A 322 -20.01 -24.31 -7.22
N LEU A 323 -21.01 -24.78 -6.47
CA LEU A 323 -22.28 -24.08 -6.21
C LEU A 323 -22.18 -23.17 -4.99
N SER A 324 -21.93 -21.88 -5.25
CA SER A 324 -21.92 -20.84 -4.22
C SER A 324 -23.33 -20.46 -3.76
N TYR A 325 -24.32 -20.62 -4.65
CA TYR A 325 -25.74 -20.59 -4.32
C TYR A 325 -26.34 -22.01 -4.41
N PRO A 326 -27.45 -22.28 -3.70
CA PRO A 326 -28.08 -23.59 -3.68
C PRO A 326 -28.48 -24.12 -5.08
N VAL A 327 -28.72 -25.43 -5.12
CA VAL A 327 -29.69 -25.99 -6.05
C VAL A 327 -31.07 -25.65 -5.49
N PHE A 328 -31.82 -24.82 -6.20
CA PHE A 328 -33.16 -24.42 -5.83
C PHE A 328 -34.20 -25.35 -6.44
N TYR A 329 -35.13 -25.79 -5.60
CA TYR A 329 -36.35 -26.43 -6.05
C TYR A 329 -37.44 -25.36 -6.16
N ASP A 330 -37.81 -25.04 -7.38
CA ASP A 330 -38.75 -23.98 -7.70
C ASP A 330 -40.17 -24.57 -7.74
N LEU A 331 -40.99 -24.13 -6.78
CA LEU A 331 -42.34 -24.61 -6.53
C LEU A 331 -43.33 -23.46 -6.69
N GLU A 332 -44.07 -23.50 -7.78
CA GLU A 332 -45.08 -22.50 -8.11
C GLU A 332 -46.42 -23.16 -8.44
N ASN A 333 -47.49 -22.35 -8.49
CA ASN A 333 -48.78 -22.83 -8.98
C ASN A 333 -48.76 -22.96 -10.51
N TRP A 334 -49.02 -24.16 -11.00
CA TRP A 334 -49.02 -24.48 -12.42
C TRP A 334 -50.20 -25.37 -12.81
N THR A 335 -50.57 -25.27 -14.08
CA THR A 335 -51.47 -26.19 -14.78
C THR A 335 -50.86 -26.48 -16.16
N TYR A 336 -51.10 -27.68 -16.67
CA TYR A 336 -50.85 -28.03 -18.08
C TYR A 336 -51.90 -29.06 -18.51
N THR A 337 -51.92 -29.42 -19.79
CA THR A 337 -52.98 -30.28 -20.36
C THR A 337 -53.16 -31.57 -19.56
N GLY A 338 -54.28 -31.68 -18.83
CA GLY A 338 -54.64 -32.86 -18.03
C GLY A 338 -54.09 -32.90 -16.59
N HIS A 339 -53.32 -31.90 -16.18
CA HIS A 339 -52.51 -31.93 -14.95
C HIS A 339 -52.53 -30.60 -14.20
N ARG A 340 -52.38 -30.66 -12.87
CA ARG A 340 -52.35 -29.46 -12.03
C ARG A 340 -51.52 -29.63 -10.76
N SER A 341 -51.05 -28.51 -10.23
CA SER A 341 -50.33 -28.46 -8.97
C SER A 341 -51.17 -29.03 -7.80
N PRO A 342 -50.52 -29.72 -6.83
CA PRO A 342 -51.17 -30.08 -5.58
C PRO A 342 -51.67 -28.85 -4.79
N THR A 343 -52.69 -29.04 -3.96
CA THR A 343 -53.21 -27.99 -3.06
C THR A 343 -52.91 -28.24 -1.59
N SER A 344 -52.30 -29.39 -1.26
CA SER A 344 -52.06 -29.84 0.12
C SER A 344 -50.59 -29.71 0.53
N PRO A 345 -50.27 -29.03 1.65
CA PRO A 345 -48.92 -28.97 2.18
C PRO A 345 -48.29 -30.33 2.46
N SER A 346 -49.09 -31.32 2.87
CA SER A 346 -48.61 -32.69 3.15
C SER A 346 -48.13 -33.42 1.89
N VAL A 347 -48.79 -33.18 0.76
CA VAL A 347 -48.35 -33.74 -0.54
C VAL A 347 -47.03 -33.10 -0.95
N TYR A 348 -46.90 -31.78 -0.81
CA TYR A 348 -45.67 -31.07 -1.07
C TYR A 348 -44.51 -31.46 -0.15
N ASP A 349 -44.78 -31.79 1.11
CA ASP A 349 -43.76 -32.34 2.00
C ASP A 349 -43.15 -33.63 1.42
N GLY A 350 -43.99 -34.52 0.87
CA GLY A 350 -43.55 -35.74 0.19
C GLY A 350 -42.71 -35.45 -1.06
N ILE A 351 -43.16 -34.49 -1.89
CA ILE A 351 -42.46 -34.03 -3.10
C ILE A 351 -41.07 -33.49 -2.76
N VAL A 352 -41.01 -32.49 -1.86
CA VAL A 352 -39.78 -31.83 -1.44
C VAL A 352 -38.83 -32.82 -0.80
N ASN A 353 -39.29 -33.67 0.12
CA ASN A 353 -38.42 -34.64 0.78
C ASN A 353 -37.82 -35.65 -0.20
N SER A 354 -38.60 -36.09 -1.19
CA SER A 354 -38.14 -37.06 -2.19
C SER A 354 -37.11 -36.44 -3.14
N TRP A 355 -37.33 -35.20 -3.58
CA TRP A 355 -36.36 -34.45 -4.37
C TRP A 355 -35.06 -34.21 -3.59
N TYR A 356 -35.16 -33.71 -2.35
CA TYR A 356 -34.00 -33.51 -1.46
C TYR A 356 -33.19 -34.79 -1.27
N GLY A 357 -33.88 -35.91 -1.01
CA GLY A 357 -33.24 -37.21 -0.79
C GLY A 357 -32.39 -37.67 -1.98
N LYS A 358 -32.83 -37.40 -3.22
CA LYS A 358 -32.07 -37.74 -4.43
C LYS A 358 -30.79 -36.91 -4.57
N LEU A 359 -30.89 -35.60 -4.36
CA LEU A 359 -29.74 -34.70 -4.45
C LEU A 359 -28.72 -34.97 -3.35
N GLN A 360 -29.18 -35.16 -2.11
CA GLN A 360 -28.34 -35.48 -0.95
C GLN A 360 -27.61 -36.82 -1.13
N ALA A 361 -28.30 -37.85 -1.63
CA ALA A 361 -27.67 -39.14 -1.95
C ALA A 361 -26.58 -39.02 -3.02
N ALA A 362 -26.65 -38.01 -3.89
CA ALA A 362 -25.64 -37.71 -4.89
C ALA A 362 -24.54 -36.74 -4.40
N GLY A 363 -24.58 -36.30 -3.14
CA GLY A 363 -23.59 -35.43 -2.50
C GLY A 363 -23.91 -33.93 -2.56
N TYR A 364 -25.04 -33.53 -3.12
CA TYR A 364 -25.49 -32.14 -3.16
C TYR A 364 -26.28 -31.81 -1.89
N ASN A 365 -25.65 -31.07 -0.98
CA ASN A 365 -26.24 -30.72 0.31
C ASN A 365 -26.65 -29.24 0.42
N ASN A 366 -26.15 -28.39 -0.48
CA ASN A 366 -26.55 -26.98 -0.59
C ASN A 366 -27.85 -26.88 -1.40
N LEU A 367 -28.98 -27.15 -0.77
CA LEU A 367 -30.31 -27.26 -1.39
C LEU A 367 -31.27 -26.27 -0.73
N SER A 368 -32.15 -25.65 -1.51
CA SER A 368 -33.18 -24.75 -0.96
C SER A 368 -34.46 -24.77 -1.79
N VAL A 369 -35.58 -24.36 -1.20
CA VAL A 369 -36.84 -24.09 -1.90
C VAL A 369 -36.90 -22.62 -2.33
N TYR A 370 -37.42 -22.41 -3.53
CA TYR A 370 -37.89 -21.13 -4.06
C TYR A 370 -39.41 -21.19 -4.30
N SER A 371 -40.09 -20.07 -4.01
CA SER A 371 -41.53 -19.86 -4.24
C SER A 371 -41.87 -18.39 -3.98
N TYR A 372 -43.10 -17.97 -4.26
CA TYR A 372 -43.63 -16.66 -3.87
C TYR A 372 -44.42 -16.69 -2.54
N THR A 373 -44.54 -15.53 -1.90
CA THR A 373 -45.07 -15.38 -0.52
C THR A 373 -46.46 -15.98 -0.32
N SER A 374 -47.42 -15.73 -1.22
CA SER A 374 -48.80 -16.22 -1.06
C SER A 374 -48.89 -17.75 -1.15
N TYR A 375 -48.06 -18.39 -1.98
CA TYR A 375 -48.01 -19.86 -2.08
C TYR A 375 -47.37 -20.51 -0.84
N LEU A 376 -46.29 -19.89 -0.32
CA LEU A 376 -45.66 -20.27 0.94
C LEU A 376 -46.60 -20.18 2.14
N ASN A 377 -47.61 -19.30 2.10
CA ASN A 377 -48.61 -19.15 3.14
C ASN A 377 -49.89 -19.98 2.90
N SER A 378 -50.01 -20.67 1.76
CA SER A 378 -51.16 -21.50 1.38
C SER A 378 -50.77 -22.95 1.11
N ALA A 379 -50.66 -23.37 -0.15
CA ALA A 379 -50.40 -24.76 -0.54
C ALA A 379 -49.04 -25.29 -0.04
N LEU A 380 -48.07 -24.40 0.19
CA LEU A 380 -46.74 -24.73 0.73
C LEU A 380 -46.57 -24.39 2.21
N ASN A 381 -47.66 -24.11 2.94
CA ASN A 381 -47.62 -23.75 4.36
C ASN A 381 -47.34 -24.96 5.26
N SER A 382 -46.07 -25.38 5.26
CA SER A 382 -45.54 -26.45 6.11
C SER A 382 -44.23 -26.01 6.75
N SER A 383 -44.04 -26.35 8.02
CA SER A 383 -42.78 -26.11 8.74
C SER A 383 -41.58 -26.81 8.08
N ASN A 384 -41.80 -27.94 7.42
CA ASN A 384 -40.78 -28.68 6.70
C ASN A 384 -40.34 -27.94 5.42
N ILE A 385 -41.27 -27.30 4.71
CA ILE A 385 -40.97 -26.50 3.52
C ILE A 385 -40.35 -25.17 3.92
N HIS A 386 -40.94 -24.45 4.89
CA HIS A 386 -40.38 -23.22 5.43
C HIS A 386 -38.95 -23.43 5.97
N GLY A 387 -38.71 -24.58 6.62
CA GLY A 387 -37.38 -25.03 7.07
C GLY A 387 -36.31 -25.12 5.97
N LYS A 388 -36.73 -25.14 4.70
CA LYS A 388 -35.89 -25.29 3.49
C LYS A 388 -35.92 -24.07 2.57
N THR A 389 -36.78 -23.09 2.83
CA THR A 389 -36.97 -21.90 1.99
C THR A 389 -35.92 -20.84 2.28
N ARG A 390 -35.12 -20.48 1.28
CA ARG A 390 -34.14 -19.37 1.37
C ARG A 390 -34.47 -18.23 0.42
N TRP A 391 -35.11 -18.53 -0.70
CA TRP A 391 -35.32 -17.58 -1.79
C TRP A 391 -36.81 -17.38 -2.01
N VAL A 392 -37.29 -16.15 -1.90
CA VAL A 392 -38.72 -15.83 -1.98
C VAL A 392 -38.97 -14.69 -2.95
N ALA A 393 -39.92 -14.86 -3.86
CA ALA A 393 -40.42 -13.80 -4.72
C ALA A 393 -41.54 -13.01 -4.05
N GLN A 394 -41.43 -11.68 -4.13
CA GLN A 394 -42.48 -10.74 -3.74
C GLN A 394 -42.20 -9.37 -4.39
N TYR A 395 -42.97 -9.01 -5.41
CA TYR A 395 -42.84 -7.71 -6.06
C TYR A 395 -43.71 -6.71 -5.31
N GLY A 396 -43.15 -6.11 -4.25
CA GLY A 396 -43.90 -5.22 -3.38
C GLY A 396 -43.02 -4.34 -2.49
N SER A 397 -43.65 -3.44 -1.74
CA SER A 397 -42.96 -2.45 -0.92
C SER A 397 -42.26 -3.04 0.31
N THR A 398 -42.70 -4.21 0.79
CA THR A 398 -42.12 -4.91 1.95
C THR A 398 -42.17 -6.41 1.78
N MET A 399 -41.15 -7.13 2.26
CA MET A 399 -41.17 -8.59 2.36
C MET A 399 -42.12 -9.04 3.47
N GLN A 400 -43.24 -9.66 3.11
CA GLN A 400 -44.25 -10.13 4.05
C GLN A 400 -43.99 -11.57 4.53
N TYR A 401 -43.20 -12.35 3.80
CA TYR A 401 -42.77 -13.66 4.27
C TYR A 401 -41.79 -13.53 5.44
N THR A 402 -42.15 -14.07 6.60
CA THR A 402 -41.37 -13.92 7.85
C THR A 402 -40.74 -15.22 8.34
N ALA A 403 -41.12 -16.38 7.77
CA ALA A 403 -40.72 -17.70 8.24
C ALA A 403 -39.38 -18.19 7.64
N PHE A 404 -38.43 -17.28 7.36
CA PHE A 404 -37.08 -17.67 6.92
C PHE A 404 -36.39 -18.51 8.02
N PRO A 405 -35.89 -19.72 7.69
CA PRO A 405 -35.38 -20.67 8.68
C PRO A 405 -33.95 -20.36 9.13
N THR A 406 -33.21 -19.59 8.34
CA THR A 406 -31.82 -19.23 8.62
C THR A 406 -31.59 -17.73 8.53
N ASN A 407 -30.42 -17.31 9.02
CA ASN A 407 -30.01 -15.92 8.93
C ASN A 407 -29.74 -15.47 7.48
N ASP A 408 -29.39 -16.41 6.60
CA ASP A 408 -29.16 -16.18 5.17
C ASP A 408 -30.51 -16.27 4.42
N ARG A 409 -30.80 -15.27 3.58
CA ARG A 409 -32.08 -15.12 2.88
C ARG A 409 -31.92 -14.37 1.57
N GLY A 410 -32.82 -14.65 0.63
CA GLY A 410 -32.89 -14.05 -0.70
C GLY A 410 -34.30 -13.54 -1.00
N TRP A 411 -34.37 -12.34 -1.58
CA TRP A 411 -35.61 -11.73 -2.06
C TRP A 411 -35.48 -11.47 -3.57
N GLN A 412 -36.29 -12.14 -4.40
CA GLN A 412 -36.53 -11.71 -5.78
C GLN A 412 -37.52 -10.53 -5.75
N TYR A 413 -36.99 -9.33 -5.99
CA TYR A 413 -37.70 -8.09 -5.65
C TYR A 413 -38.30 -7.38 -6.86
N THR A 414 -37.93 -7.80 -8.08
CA THR A 414 -38.47 -7.34 -9.37
C THR A 414 -38.17 -8.37 -10.46
N SER A 415 -39.05 -8.47 -11.45
CA SER A 415 -38.87 -9.25 -12.69
C SER A 415 -38.48 -8.41 -13.91
N SER A 416 -38.57 -7.07 -13.83
CA SER A 416 -38.36 -6.14 -14.94
C SER A 416 -36.95 -5.54 -15.02
N GLY A 417 -35.99 -6.14 -14.33
CA GLY A 417 -34.62 -5.64 -14.26
C GLY A 417 -33.97 -5.47 -15.63
N GLN A 418 -33.22 -4.39 -15.82
CA GLN A 418 -32.45 -4.13 -17.05
C GLN A 418 -30.94 -4.19 -16.77
N ILE A 419 -30.29 -5.27 -17.22
CA ILE A 419 -28.85 -5.47 -17.02
C ILE A 419 -28.12 -5.44 -18.36
N SER A 420 -27.06 -4.63 -18.43
CA SER A 420 -26.19 -4.60 -19.61
C SER A 420 -25.62 -5.98 -19.90
N GLY A 421 -25.83 -6.46 -21.13
CA GLY A 421 -25.46 -7.82 -21.56
C GLY A 421 -26.62 -8.80 -21.65
N ILE A 422 -27.82 -8.40 -21.20
CA ILE A 422 -29.08 -9.12 -21.38
C ILE A 422 -30.00 -8.26 -22.25
N THR A 423 -30.71 -8.90 -23.18
CA THR A 423 -31.73 -8.23 -23.99
C THR A 423 -33.09 -8.53 -23.38
N GLY A 424 -33.83 -7.48 -23.00
CA GLY A 424 -35.11 -7.61 -22.29
C GLY A 424 -34.94 -7.71 -20.78
N ASN A 425 -36.03 -8.12 -20.13
CA ASN A 425 -36.18 -8.17 -18.68
C ASN A 425 -35.36 -9.32 -18.06
N VAL A 426 -34.87 -9.09 -16.83
CA VAL A 426 -34.23 -10.11 -16.00
C VAL A 426 -34.60 -9.93 -14.54
N ASP A 427 -34.86 -11.05 -13.88
CA ASP A 427 -35.19 -11.09 -12.45
C ASP A 427 -34.00 -10.67 -11.59
N LEU A 428 -34.25 -9.75 -10.65
CA LEU A 428 -33.23 -9.25 -9.72
C LEU A 428 -33.50 -9.68 -8.29
N ASN A 429 -32.42 -10.08 -7.63
CA ASN A 429 -32.46 -10.67 -6.31
C ASN A 429 -31.46 -10.01 -5.37
N ALA A 430 -31.87 -9.84 -4.11
CA ALA A 430 -31.00 -9.43 -3.01
C ALA A 430 -30.79 -10.61 -2.05
N PHE A 431 -29.61 -11.21 -2.07
CA PHE A 431 -29.21 -12.27 -1.12
C PHE A 431 -28.28 -11.73 -0.04
N GLY A 432 -28.51 -12.04 1.23
CA GLY A 432 -27.60 -11.68 2.32
C GLY A 432 -28.11 -12.10 3.69
N TYR A 433 -27.61 -11.44 4.73
CA TYR A 433 -27.88 -11.84 6.11
C TYR A 433 -28.84 -10.90 6.84
N ARG A 434 -29.75 -11.45 7.67
CA ARG A 434 -30.61 -10.64 8.55
C ARG A 434 -29.81 -9.95 9.66
N THR A 435 -28.95 -10.69 10.36
CA THR A 435 -28.02 -10.20 11.39
C THR A 435 -26.58 -10.45 10.97
N PRO A 436 -25.59 -9.71 11.51
CA PRO A 436 -24.20 -9.85 11.07
C PRO A 436 -23.66 -11.22 11.50
N THR A 437 -23.15 -12.01 10.55
CA THR A 437 -22.33 -13.19 10.87
C THR A 437 -20.87 -12.85 10.64
N THR A 438 -20.07 -12.76 11.70
CA THR A 438 -18.64 -12.96 11.57
C THR A 438 -18.39 -14.45 11.40
N ARG A 439 -18.17 -14.88 10.16
CA ARG A 439 -17.84 -16.27 9.80
C ARG A 439 -16.72 -16.86 10.66
N TYR A 440 -15.84 -16.00 11.18
CA TYR A 440 -14.74 -16.39 12.05
C TYR A 440 -14.82 -15.64 13.38
N ARG A 441 -14.50 -16.34 14.47
CA ARG A 441 -14.41 -15.75 15.81
C ARG A 441 -13.13 -16.15 16.53
N GLU A 442 -12.63 -15.24 17.34
CA GLU A 442 -11.54 -15.51 18.28
C GLU A 442 -12.08 -16.28 19.48
N VAL A 443 -11.44 -17.39 19.85
CA VAL A 443 -11.78 -18.18 21.04
C VAL A 443 -10.55 -18.45 21.89
N LEU A 444 -10.70 -18.33 23.21
CA LEU A 444 -9.67 -18.68 24.18
C LEU A 444 -9.92 -20.12 24.67
N ILE A 445 -8.98 -21.02 24.42
CA ILE A 445 -9.04 -22.43 24.84
C ILE A 445 -7.72 -22.74 25.55
N ASP A 446 -7.79 -23.22 26.80
CA ASP A 446 -6.62 -23.55 27.62
C ASP A 446 -5.56 -22.42 27.70
N GLY A 447 -6.04 -21.17 27.80
CA GLY A 447 -5.17 -19.99 27.87
C GLY A 447 -4.52 -19.58 26.55
N LYS A 448 -4.86 -20.24 25.42
CA LYS A 448 -4.37 -19.92 24.07
C LYS A 448 -5.49 -19.39 23.19
N TRP A 449 -5.18 -18.36 22.41
CA TRP A 449 -6.12 -17.79 21.45
C TRP A 449 -6.10 -18.55 20.12
N TYR A 450 -7.27 -18.84 19.59
CA TYR A 450 -7.50 -19.47 18.28
C TYR A 450 -8.45 -18.61 17.46
N TYR A 451 -8.32 -18.65 16.14
CA TYR A 451 -9.33 -18.13 15.22
C TYR A 451 -10.05 -19.30 14.59
N ILE A 452 -11.36 -19.41 14.83
CA ILE A 452 -12.15 -20.55 14.37
C ILE A 452 -13.22 -20.10 13.38
N ASP A 453 -13.41 -20.89 12.33
CA ASP A 453 -14.58 -20.80 11.48
C ASP A 453 -15.80 -21.21 12.30
N ALA A 454 -16.72 -20.27 12.54
CA ALA A 454 -17.87 -20.45 13.42
C ALA A 454 -18.90 -21.47 12.87
N THR A 455 -18.84 -21.76 11.56
CA THR A 455 -19.73 -22.72 10.89
C THR A 455 -19.17 -24.14 10.97
N THR A 456 -17.87 -24.31 10.76
CA THR A 456 -17.23 -25.65 10.68
C THR A 456 -16.47 -26.05 11.94
N GLY A 457 -16.21 -25.11 12.85
CA GLY A 457 -15.37 -25.31 14.03
C GLY A 457 -13.88 -25.45 13.73
N LYS A 458 -13.45 -25.34 12.46
CA LYS A 458 -12.04 -25.52 12.07
C LYS A 458 -11.19 -24.33 12.54
N LYS A 459 -10.03 -24.64 13.11
CA LYS A 459 -9.00 -23.66 13.49
C LYS A 459 -8.29 -23.16 12.23
N VAL A 460 -8.16 -21.85 12.13
CA VAL A 460 -7.41 -21.17 11.08
C VAL A 460 -5.93 -21.11 11.48
N THR A 461 -5.04 -21.19 10.50
CA THR A 461 -3.59 -21.10 10.67
C THR A 461 -2.99 -19.99 9.79
N GLY A 462 -1.73 -19.66 10.03
CA GLY A 462 -0.97 -18.67 9.26
C GLY A 462 -1.34 -17.21 9.56
N TRP A 463 -0.97 -16.31 8.65
CA TRP A 463 -1.25 -14.88 8.77
C TRP A 463 -2.74 -14.58 8.62
N GLN A 464 -3.32 -13.87 9.59
CA GLN A 464 -4.72 -13.45 9.56
C GLN A 464 -4.85 -11.96 9.88
N TRP A 465 -5.76 -11.29 9.18
CA TRP A 465 -6.13 -9.92 9.48
C TRP A 465 -7.41 -9.90 10.31
N LEU A 466 -7.35 -9.33 11.51
CA LEU A 466 -8.47 -9.25 12.44
C LEU A 466 -9.06 -7.83 12.41
N SER A 467 -10.27 -7.70 11.89
CA SER A 467 -11.01 -6.43 11.81
C SER A 467 -11.65 -6.04 13.15
N SER A 468 -12.00 -7.01 14.00
CA SER A 468 -12.71 -6.87 15.29
C SER A 468 -11.94 -6.14 16.40
N SER A 469 -10.70 -5.70 16.16
CA SER A 469 -9.83 -5.08 17.19
C SER A 469 -9.03 -3.89 16.64
N GLY A 470 -9.63 -3.06 15.78
CA GLY A 470 -8.96 -1.91 15.19
C GLY A 470 -8.01 -2.25 14.04
N GLY A 471 -8.12 -3.46 13.47
CA GLY A 471 -7.33 -3.90 12.33
C GLY A 471 -5.89 -4.29 12.70
N LYS A 472 -5.63 -5.59 12.90
CA LYS A 472 -4.27 -6.09 13.17
C LYS A 472 -3.96 -7.37 12.39
N TRP A 473 -2.72 -7.47 11.92
CA TRP A 473 -2.17 -8.74 11.44
C TRP A 473 -1.71 -9.56 12.65
N VAL A 474 -2.11 -10.83 12.71
CA VAL A 474 -1.64 -11.81 13.70
C VAL A 474 -1.20 -13.08 12.97
N TYR A 475 -0.49 -13.97 13.66
CA TYR A 475 -0.07 -15.25 13.09
C TYR A 475 -0.53 -16.41 13.97
N TYR A 476 -1.25 -17.37 13.38
CA TYR A 476 -1.67 -18.60 14.04
C TYR A 476 -0.75 -19.76 13.64
N ASP A 477 -0.31 -20.54 14.63
CA ASP A 477 0.64 -21.64 14.46
C ASP A 477 0.13 -22.66 13.41
N PRO A 478 0.96 -23.06 12.43
CA PRO A 478 0.56 -24.03 11.40
C PRO A 478 0.20 -25.42 11.94
N THR A 479 0.67 -25.77 13.14
CA THR A 479 0.56 -27.11 13.73
C THR A 479 -0.79 -27.32 14.41
N ASP A 480 -1.20 -26.38 15.25
CA ASP A 480 -2.39 -26.53 16.12
C ASP A 480 -3.31 -25.30 16.11
N GLY A 481 -2.95 -24.22 15.39
CA GLY A 481 -3.74 -23.02 15.19
C GLY A 481 -3.76 -22.02 16.34
N HIS A 482 -2.85 -22.10 17.33
CA HIS A 482 -2.80 -21.10 18.40
C HIS A 482 -2.08 -19.80 17.96
N MET A 483 -2.49 -18.64 18.46
CA MET A 483 -1.86 -17.37 18.13
C MET A 483 -0.43 -17.30 18.68
N LEU A 484 0.51 -16.84 17.87
CA LEU A 484 1.91 -16.64 18.26
C LEU A 484 2.18 -15.22 18.78
N TYR A 485 3.24 -15.10 19.57
CA TYR A 485 3.69 -13.87 20.24
C TYR A 485 5.23 -13.76 20.23
N GLY A 486 5.76 -12.56 20.43
CA GLY A 486 7.21 -12.32 20.54
C GLY A 486 7.98 -12.40 19.21
N GLU A 487 9.30 -12.59 19.29
CA GLU A 487 10.16 -12.79 18.11
C GLU A 487 9.87 -14.17 17.48
N GLN A 488 9.45 -14.18 16.21
CA GLN A 488 9.09 -15.40 15.48
C GLN A 488 9.80 -15.47 14.13
N LYS A 489 10.36 -16.63 13.79
CA LYS A 489 10.96 -16.87 12.47
C LYS A 489 9.98 -17.62 11.59
N ILE A 490 9.34 -16.90 10.67
CA ILE A 490 8.27 -17.41 9.79
C ILE A 490 8.77 -17.35 8.35
N ALA A 491 8.74 -18.47 7.63
CA ALA A 491 9.19 -18.58 6.24
C ALA A 491 10.60 -17.97 5.99
N GLY A 492 11.52 -18.15 6.94
CA GLY A 492 12.90 -17.65 6.84
C GLY A 492 13.11 -16.19 7.25
N LYS A 493 12.04 -15.42 7.51
CA LYS A 493 12.09 -14.02 7.95
C LYS A 493 11.74 -13.90 9.44
N TRP A 494 12.35 -12.93 10.11
CA TRP A 494 12.03 -12.62 11.51
C TRP A 494 10.91 -11.58 11.59
N TYR A 495 9.93 -11.82 12.45
CA TYR A 495 8.81 -10.95 12.77
C TYR A 495 8.75 -10.75 14.27
N TYR A 496 8.21 -9.61 14.72
CA TYR A 496 7.86 -9.41 16.12
C TYR A 496 6.35 -9.27 16.25
N LEU A 497 5.75 -10.17 17.00
CA LEU A 497 4.34 -10.16 17.35
C LEU A 497 4.23 -9.59 18.77
N ASP A 498 3.41 -8.55 18.95
CA ASP A 498 3.25 -7.88 20.23
C ASP A 498 2.89 -8.90 21.33
N PRO A 499 3.65 -8.97 22.45
CA PRO A 499 3.45 -10.01 23.46
C PRO A 499 2.08 -9.99 24.15
N GLY A 500 1.36 -8.87 24.16
CA GLY A 500 0.04 -8.77 24.78
C GLY A 500 -1.10 -9.06 23.80
N THR A 501 -0.96 -8.61 22.56
CA THR A 501 -2.07 -8.56 21.58
C THR A 501 -1.89 -9.48 20.38
N GLY A 502 -0.70 -10.03 20.17
CA GLY A 502 -0.32 -10.83 19.00
C GLY A 502 -0.11 -10.00 17.73
N ALA A 503 -0.28 -8.67 17.79
CA ALA A 503 -0.23 -7.80 16.62
C ALA A 503 1.17 -7.77 15.99
N ARG A 504 1.26 -7.95 14.68
CA ARG A 504 2.50 -7.83 13.91
C ARG A 504 3.03 -6.40 13.98
N VAL A 505 4.21 -6.24 14.58
CA VAL A 505 4.86 -4.94 14.73
C VAL A 505 5.53 -4.51 13.43
N THR A 506 5.48 -3.22 13.15
CA THR A 506 6.24 -2.54 12.09
C THR A 506 6.98 -1.35 12.69
N GLY A 507 8.02 -0.86 12.00
CA GLY A 507 8.81 0.28 12.44
C GLY A 507 9.89 -0.07 13.48
N TRP A 508 10.35 0.95 14.21
CA TRP A 508 11.39 0.82 15.23
C TRP A 508 10.86 0.08 16.46
N THR A 509 11.54 -0.97 16.86
CA THR A 509 11.17 -1.79 18.01
C THR A 509 12.36 -2.02 18.93
N TYR A 510 12.18 -1.72 20.22
CA TYR A 510 13.16 -2.01 21.24
C TYR A 510 12.87 -3.36 21.88
N LEU A 511 13.79 -4.30 21.71
CA LEU A 511 13.67 -5.65 22.21
C LEU A 511 14.52 -5.80 23.47
N LYS A 512 13.88 -6.19 24.56
CA LYS A 512 14.53 -6.56 25.82
C LYS A 512 14.78 -8.07 25.82
N GLY A 513 16.03 -8.47 26.05
CA GLY A 513 16.46 -9.87 26.11
C GLY A 513 17.87 -9.93 26.71
N ASP A 514 18.62 -11.00 26.43
CA ASP A 514 20.01 -11.14 26.89
C ASP A 514 20.89 -9.95 26.48
N VAL A 515 20.62 -9.39 25.30
CA VAL A 515 21.19 -8.13 24.85
C VAL A 515 20.05 -7.24 24.37
N ASN A 516 19.89 -6.09 25.01
CA ASN A 516 18.94 -5.07 24.59
C ASN A 516 19.31 -4.53 23.20
N LYS A 517 18.37 -4.55 22.26
CA LYS A 517 18.62 -4.11 20.88
C LYS A 517 17.45 -3.30 20.32
N TRP A 518 17.79 -2.25 19.56
CA TRP A 518 16.84 -1.62 18.65
C TRP A 518 16.87 -2.35 17.32
N THR A 519 15.70 -2.70 16.78
CA THR A 519 15.53 -3.33 15.47
C THR A 519 14.51 -2.54 14.66
N TYR A 520 14.42 -2.81 13.36
CA TYR A 520 13.40 -2.20 12.52
C TYR A 520 12.68 -3.27 11.71
N TYR A 521 11.35 -3.26 11.79
CA TYR A 521 10.47 -4.14 11.03
C TYR A 521 9.84 -3.37 9.86
N GLY A 522 9.94 -3.91 8.64
CA GLY A 522 9.39 -3.30 7.43
C GLY A 522 7.86 -3.21 7.44
N GLN A 523 7.29 -2.64 6.36
CA GLN A 523 5.83 -2.55 6.21
C GLN A 523 5.16 -3.93 6.11
N ASP A 524 5.87 -4.92 5.57
CA ASP A 524 5.46 -6.33 5.57
C ASP A 524 5.65 -7.01 6.94
N GLY A 525 6.21 -6.30 7.92
CA GLY A 525 6.52 -6.77 9.27
C GLY A 525 7.80 -7.59 9.38
N ALA A 526 8.58 -7.75 8.30
CA ALA A 526 9.84 -8.49 8.36
C ALA A 526 10.97 -7.61 8.91
N MET A 527 11.82 -8.17 9.78
CA MET A 527 13.00 -7.47 10.31
C MET A 527 13.97 -7.12 9.17
N LEU A 528 14.42 -5.88 9.13
CA LEU A 528 15.39 -5.40 8.15
C LEU A 528 16.84 -5.60 8.64
N TYR A 529 17.76 -5.64 7.68
CA TYR A 529 19.19 -5.85 7.90
C TYR A 529 20.02 -4.93 7.00
N GLY A 530 21.29 -4.73 7.34
CA GLY A 530 22.23 -3.95 6.54
C GLY A 530 21.94 -2.45 6.53
N GLU A 531 22.43 -1.76 5.50
CA GLU A 531 22.25 -0.32 5.34
C GLU A 531 20.82 -0.01 4.84
N GLN A 532 20.08 0.80 5.61
CA GLN A 532 18.66 1.08 5.37
C GLN A 532 18.37 2.58 5.44
N LYS A 533 17.63 3.11 4.46
CA LYS A 533 17.16 4.50 4.46
C LYS A 533 15.73 4.57 4.99
N ILE A 534 15.58 5.05 6.22
CA ILE A 534 14.30 5.10 6.94
C ILE A 534 13.97 6.55 7.25
N ALA A 535 12.81 7.03 6.79
CA ALA A 535 12.36 8.43 6.96
C ALA A 535 13.45 9.46 6.57
N GLY A 536 14.12 9.23 5.44
CA GLY A 536 15.16 10.11 4.91
C GLY A 536 16.54 9.98 5.58
N LYS A 537 16.68 9.16 6.63
CA LYS A 537 17.93 8.97 7.38
C LYS A 537 18.50 7.58 7.16
N TRP A 538 19.83 7.48 7.06
CA TRP A 538 20.51 6.21 6.86
C TRP A 538 20.86 5.57 8.20
N TYR A 539 20.54 4.29 8.36
CA TYR A 539 20.85 3.45 9.51
C TYR A 539 21.60 2.21 9.05
N TYR A 540 22.35 1.59 9.95
CA TYR A 540 22.92 0.27 9.71
C TYR A 540 22.39 -0.71 10.75
N LEU A 541 21.71 -1.74 10.27
CA LEU A 541 21.19 -2.84 11.07
C LEU A 541 22.15 -4.01 10.91
N ASN A 542 22.58 -4.59 12.03
CA ASN A 542 23.52 -5.71 12.03
C ASN A 542 23.01 -6.83 11.10
N PRO A 543 23.79 -7.29 10.10
CA PRO A 543 23.33 -8.28 9.13
C PRO A 543 22.90 -9.63 9.71
N VAL A 544 23.26 -9.93 10.95
CA VAL A 544 22.93 -11.19 11.63
C VAL A 544 21.81 -10.99 12.65
N SER A 545 21.96 -10.01 13.54
CA SER A 545 21.03 -9.85 14.67
C SER A 545 19.91 -8.84 14.43
N GLY A 546 19.98 -8.06 13.34
CA GLY A 546 19.07 -6.93 13.06
C GLY A 546 19.28 -5.72 13.97
N ALA A 547 20.22 -5.78 14.92
CA ALA A 547 20.44 -4.71 15.88
C ALA A 547 20.97 -3.43 15.23
N ARG A 548 20.38 -2.28 15.54
CA ARG A 548 20.84 -0.97 15.08
C ARG A 548 22.23 -0.66 15.62
N MET A 549 23.18 -0.49 14.71
CA MET A 549 24.55 -0.15 15.00
C MET A 549 24.68 1.36 15.25
N THR A 550 25.56 1.73 16.19
CA THR A 550 26.02 3.10 16.44
C THR A 550 27.54 3.12 16.49
N GLY A 551 28.14 4.30 16.39
CA GLY A 551 29.60 4.46 16.34
C GLY A 551 30.17 4.23 14.94
N TRP A 552 31.46 3.90 14.88
CA TRP A 552 32.18 3.64 13.64
C TRP A 552 31.80 2.29 13.05
N VAL A 553 31.49 2.27 11.76
CA VAL A 553 31.12 1.06 11.02
C VAL A 553 31.85 1.08 9.67
N VAL A 554 32.51 -0.03 9.34
CA VAL A 554 33.00 -0.29 7.98
C VAL A 554 31.90 -1.05 7.23
N LEU A 555 31.33 -0.42 6.21
CA LEU A 555 30.28 -0.97 5.38
C LEU A 555 30.84 -1.98 4.37
N PRO A 556 30.01 -2.87 3.79
CA PRO A 556 30.45 -3.86 2.80
C PRO A 556 31.12 -3.27 1.55
N ASP A 557 30.81 -2.02 1.21
CA ASP A 557 31.45 -1.29 0.10
C ASP A 557 32.79 -0.63 0.48
N GLY A 558 33.27 -0.86 1.71
CA GLY A 558 34.53 -0.35 2.23
C GLY A 558 34.46 1.05 2.84
N ARG A 559 33.32 1.75 2.80
CA ARG A 559 33.18 3.05 3.47
C ARG A 559 33.27 2.88 4.99
N ASN A 560 34.12 3.67 5.64
CA ASN A 560 34.13 3.81 7.09
C ASN A 560 33.29 5.04 7.48
N VAL A 561 32.14 4.81 8.13
CA VAL A 561 31.12 5.83 8.43
C VAL A 561 30.82 5.86 9.93
N TYR A 562 30.11 6.88 10.40
CA TYR A 562 29.74 7.01 11.82
C TYR A 562 28.22 7.15 11.98
N TYR A 563 27.62 6.37 12.89
CA TYR A 563 26.18 6.38 13.21
C TYR A 563 25.90 6.93 14.61
N SER A 564 25.04 7.95 14.73
CA SER A 564 24.64 8.54 16.02
C SER A 564 23.26 9.25 16.00
N PRO A 565 22.13 8.53 16.05
CA PRO A 565 21.94 7.10 15.85
C PRO A 565 21.83 6.69 14.37
N TYR A 566 21.79 7.67 13.46
CA TYR A 566 21.84 7.52 12.00
C TYR A 566 23.17 8.04 11.47
N MET A 567 23.50 7.75 10.21
CA MET A 567 24.75 8.15 9.57
C MET A 567 24.87 9.68 9.61
N VAL A 568 26.00 10.17 10.12
CA VAL A 568 26.31 11.61 10.17
C VAL A 568 27.22 12.02 9.01
N TYR A 569 27.26 13.31 8.72
CA TYR A 569 27.94 13.89 7.56
C TYR A 569 28.70 15.16 7.94
N GLY A 570 29.63 15.58 7.09
CA GLY A 570 30.37 16.82 7.26
C GLY A 570 31.34 16.78 8.45
N GLU A 571 31.60 17.95 9.02
CA GLU A 571 32.51 18.10 10.16
C GLU A 571 31.84 17.58 11.44
N GLN A 572 32.45 16.59 12.09
CA GLN A 572 31.92 15.95 13.29
C GLN A 572 32.98 15.85 14.38
N LYS A 573 32.64 16.27 15.59
CA LYS A 573 33.50 16.11 16.77
C LYS A 573 33.09 14.83 17.51
N ILE A 574 33.90 13.79 17.36
CA ILE A 574 33.63 12.44 17.90
C ILE A 574 34.74 12.11 18.91
N ASN A 575 34.36 11.85 20.16
CA ASN A 575 35.28 11.53 21.26
C ASN A 575 36.46 12.52 21.37
N GLY A 576 36.16 13.82 21.27
CA GLY A 576 37.14 14.90 21.42
C GLY A 576 37.92 15.26 20.15
N ALA A 577 37.93 14.42 19.11
CA ALA A 577 38.63 14.67 17.85
C ALA A 577 37.66 15.09 16.73
N TRP A 578 38.13 15.97 15.85
CA TRP A 578 37.38 16.38 14.66
C TRP A 578 37.65 15.42 13.50
N TYR A 579 36.59 14.99 12.84
CA TYR A 579 36.58 14.18 11.61
C TYR A 579 35.81 14.93 10.53
N TYR A 580 36.10 14.63 9.27
CA TYR A 580 35.28 15.06 8.14
C TYR A 580 34.70 13.85 7.45
N LEU A 581 33.38 13.74 7.48
CA LEU A 581 32.63 12.72 6.76
C LEU A 581 32.11 13.33 5.47
N ASP A 582 32.27 12.60 4.37
CA ASP A 582 31.84 13.04 3.06
C ASP A 582 30.35 13.45 3.08
N PRO A 583 29.98 14.68 2.64
CA PRO A 583 28.61 15.17 2.75
C PRO A 583 27.54 14.37 1.99
N VAL A 584 27.96 13.50 1.07
CA VAL A 584 27.04 12.70 0.24
C VAL A 584 27.06 11.24 0.70
N THR A 585 28.25 10.68 0.87
CA THR A 585 28.44 9.23 1.10
C THR A 585 28.65 8.88 2.57
N GLY A 586 28.88 9.86 3.45
CA GLY A 586 29.21 9.65 4.86
C GLY A 586 30.61 9.08 5.12
N ALA A 587 31.38 8.77 4.06
CA ALA A 587 32.69 8.16 4.17
C ALA A 587 33.70 9.09 4.87
N ARG A 588 34.43 8.56 5.85
CA ARG A 588 35.48 9.28 6.56
C ARG A 588 36.60 9.70 5.60
N LYS A 589 36.81 11.01 5.47
CA LYS A 589 37.90 11.58 4.67
C LYS A 589 39.22 11.60 5.43
N GLN A 590 40.30 11.59 4.66
CA GLN A 590 41.69 11.70 5.08
C GLN A 590 42.39 12.71 4.16
N GLY A 591 43.62 13.09 4.49
CA GLY A 591 44.44 14.02 3.73
C GLY A 591 43.95 15.46 3.78
N TRP A 592 44.38 16.26 2.80
CA TRP A 592 44.01 17.67 2.67
C TRP A 592 42.54 17.84 2.27
N GLN A 593 41.80 18.63 3.03
CA GLN A 593 40.38 18.92 2.78
C GLN A 593 40.12 20.42 2.83
N ARG A 594 39.41 20.95 1.84
CA ARG A 594 38.90 22.33 1.84
C ARG A 594 37.48 22.35 2.36
N LEU A 595 37.33 22.81 3.60
CA LEU A 595 36.06 22.93 4.29
C LEU A 595 35.40 24.26 3.89
N LYS A 596 34.13 24.22 3.51
CA LYS A 596 33.35 25.41 3.12
C LYS A 596 32.83 26.22 4.32
N SER A 597 32.82 25.64 5.51
CA SER A 597 32.40 26.31 6.75
C SER A 597 33.33 27.48 7.11
N ASN A 598 32.78 28.49 7.80
CA ASN A 598 33.53 29.61 8.40
C ASN A 598 34.47 30.36 7.42
N GLY A 599 33.98 30.71 6.23
CA GLY A 599 34.73 31.50 5.25
C GLY A 599 35.71 30.71 4.40
N GLY A 600 35.72 29.37 4.52
CA GLY A 600 36.57 28.50 3.72
C GLY A 600 37.95 28.30 4.33
N LYS A 601 38.26 27.10 4.80
CA LYS A 601 39.60 26.75 5.33
C LYS A 601 40.10 25.44 4.76
N THR A 602 41.41 25.35 4.56
CA THR A 602 42.07 24.08 4.20
C THR A 602 42.62 23.46 5.48
N VAL A 603 42.31 22.20 5.74
CA VAL A 603 42.77 21.43 6.91
C VAL A 603 43.35 20.09 6.45
N TYR A 604 44.00 19.36 7.35
CA TYR A 604 44.52 18.03 7.08
C TYR A 604 43.94 17.01 8.06
N TYR A 605 43.46 15.88 7.55
CA TYR A 605 43.01 14.74 8.34
C TYR A 605 44.02 13.58 8.22
N GLY A 606 44.51 13.05 9.34
CA GLY A 606 45.49 11.96 9.35
C GLY A 606 44.94 10.65 8.79
N SER A 607 45.79 9.61 8.74
CA SER A 607 45.37 8.26 8.34
C SER A 607 44.34 7.64 9.31
N ASP A 608 44.30 8.09 10.57
CA ASP A 608 43.24 7.73 11.51
C ASP A 608 41.95 8.57 11.32
N GLY A 609 41.97 9.53 10.39
CA GLY A 609 40.86 10.43 10.07
C GLY A 609 40.71 11.63 11.00
N LYS A 610 41.61 11.83 11.97
CA LYS A 610 41.54 12.97 12.90
C LYS A 610 42.17 14.22 12.29
N MET A 611 41.55 15.39 12.53
CA MET A 611 42.10 16.67 12.09
C MET A 611 43.43 16.94 12.80
N ALA A 612 44.45 17.32 12.03
CA ALA A 612 45.77 17.66 12.55
C ALA A 612 45.86 19.14 12.97
N TYR A 613 46.77 19.42 13.90
CA TYR A 613 47.01 20.75 14.47
C TYR A 613 48.51 20.97 14.71
N GLY A 614 48.92 22.22 14.84
CA GLY A 614 50.30 22.59 15.11
C GLY A 614 51.22 22.38 13.92
N GLU A 615 52.49 22.16 14.21
CA GLU A 615 53.52 21.87 13.20
C GLU A 615 53.39 20.41 12.72
N GLN A 616 53.29 20.21 11.41
CA GLN A 616 53.01 18.91 10.80
C GLN A 616 53.92 18.68 9.60
N THR A 617 54.48 17.47 9.50
CA THR A 617 55.22 17.02 8.32
C THR A 617 54.30 16.16 7.46
N ILE A 618 53.97 16.63 6.27
CA ILE A 618 53.04 15.97 5.34
C ILE A 618 53.75 15.88 3.99
N ASP A 619 53.92 14.66 3.48
CA ASP A 619 54.62 14.37 2.21
C ASP A 619 56.01 15.05 2.13
N GLY A 620 56.76 14.99 3.24
CA GLY A 620 58.11 15.57 3.36
C GLY A 620 58.17 17.10 3.51
N LYS A 621 57.02 17.80 3.46
CA LYS A 621 56.94 19.25 3.63
C LYS A 621 56.43 19.62 5.02
N GLN A 622 56.94 20.72 5.57
CA GLN A 622 56.49 21.25 6.87
C GLN A 622 55.35 22.24 6.69
N TYR A 623 54.29 22.07 7.48
CA TYR A 623 53.11 22.93 7.51
C TYR A 623 52.81 23.35 8.94
N TYR A 624 52.16 24.50 9.11
CA TYR A 624 51.54 24.88 10.37
C TYR A 624 50.02 24.92 10.22
N LEU A 625 49.33 24.09 10.99
CA LEU A 625 47.88 24.06 11.11
C LEU A 625 47.48 24.76 12.41
N LYS A 626 46.67 25.82 12.35
CA LYS A 626 46.36 26.65 13.53
C LYS A 626 45.76 25.80 14.66
N LEU A 627 46.32 25.88 15.88
CA LEU A 627 45.91 25.06 17.03
C LEU A 627 44.42 25.11 17.38
N GLY A 628 43.77 26.27 17.21
CA GLY A 628 42.34 26.42 17.52
C GLY A 628 41.37 25.96 16.42
N THR A 629 41.81 25.94 15.15
CA THR A 629 40.88 25.78 14.01
C THR A 629 41.28 24.71 13.01
N GLY A 630 42.50 24.19 13.08
CA GLY A 630 43.11 23.27 12.11
C GLY A 630 43.47 23.92 10.78
N ALA A 631 43.16 25.21 10.58
CA ALA A 631 43.34 25.88 9.29
C ALA A 631 44.83 25.99 8.92
N ARG A 632 45.16 25.62 7.68
CA ARG A 632 46.47 25.77 7.07
C ARG A 632 46.90 27.24 7.09
N PHE A 633 48.03 27.51 7.71
CA PHE A 633 48.62 28.84 7.77
C PHE A 633 49.48 29.11 6.52
N ALA A 634 49.45 30.37 6.07
CA ALA A 634 50.34 30.90 5.04
C ALA A 634 50.82 32.29 5.48
N GLY A 635 52.07 32.62 5.16
CA GLY A 635 52.71 33.88 5.50
C GLY A 635 53.77 33.76 6.59
N TRP A 636 54.12 34.92 7.15
CA TRP A 636 55.13 35.06 8.20
C TRP A 636 54.63 34.52 9.54
N ARG A 637 55.42 33.66 10.18
CA ARG A 637 55.16 33.19 11.55
C ARG A 637 56.40 33.37 12.41
N ARG A 638 56.23 34.04 13.54
CA ARG A 638 57.20 34.03 14.64
C ARG A 638 57.00 32.76 15.46
N VAL A 639 58.03 31.94 15.53
CA VAL A 639 58.07 30.73 16.37
C VAL A 639 58.85 31.08 17.62
N VAL A 640 58.15 31.07 18.76
CA VAL A 640 58.78 31.31 20.06
C VAL A 640 59.48 30.03 20.49
N THR A 641 60.80 30.06 20.66
CA THR A 641 61.58 28.86 21.03
C THR A 641 62.10 28.89 22.46
N THR A 642 62.06 30.05 23.13
CA THR A 642 62.46 30.21 24.55
C THR A 642 61.53 31.18 25.27
N ARG A 643 61.40 31.04 26.60
CA ARG A 643 60.52 31.88 27.44
C ARG A 643 60.94 33.35 27.48
N ASP A 644 62.21 33.63 27.22
CA ASP A 644 62.81 34.96 27.19
C ASP A 644 62.90 35.56 25.77
N HIS A 645 62.27 34.91 24.79
CA HIS A 645 62.25 35.31 23.38
C HIS A 645 63.61 35.42 22.67
N ARG A 646 64.71 35.05 23.34
CA ARG A 646 66.07 35.15 22.79
C ARG A 646 66.35 34.15 21.65
N GLY A 647 65.55 33.10 21.53
CA GLY A 647 65.68 32.10 20.45
C GLY A 647 64.66 32.22 19.31
N ASP A 648 63.75 33.20 19.35
CA ASP A 648 62.63 33.28 18.42
C ASP A 648 63.08 33.29 16.96
N LYS A 649 62.43 32.46 16.14
CA LYS A 649 62.71 32.37 14.71
C LYS A 649 61.53 32.85 13.89
N TRP A 650 61.82 33.62 12.85
CA TRP A 650 60.86 33.94 11.80
C TRP A 650 60.96 32.90 10.71
N VAL A 651 59.83 32.27 10.39
CA VAL A 651 59.68 31.34 9.28
C VAL A 651 58.62 31.87 8.33
N TYR A 652 58.64 31.43 7.09
CA TYR A 652 57.62 31.77 6.10
C TYR A 652 56.99 30.52 5.51
N TYR A 653 55.67 30.46 5.52
CA TYR A 653 54.89 29.44 4.85
C TYR A 653 54.35 30.01 3.53
N GLY A 654 54.62 29.35 2.41
CA GLY A 654 54.17 29.76 1.08
C GLY A 654 52.65 29.83 0.94
N SER A 655 52.15 30.23 -0.24
CA SER A 655 50.72 30.24 -0.53
C SER A 655 50.08 28.84 -0.48
N ASP A 656 50.85 27.81 -0.79
CA ASP A 656 50.49 26.40 -0.61
C ASP A 656 50.58 25.94 0.86
N GLY A 657 51.04 26.81 1.75
CA GLY A 657 51.21 26.58 3.18
C GLY A 657 52.46 25.78 3.55
N ALA A 658 53.30 25.40 2.60
CA ALA A 658 54.56 24.71 2.88
C ALA A 658 55.62 25.72 3.37
N MET A 659 56.38 25.36 4.39
CA MET A 659 57.49 26.19 4.89
C MET A 659 58.56 26.32 3.80
N LEU A 660 59.09 27.52 3.62
CA LEU A 660 60.18 27.75 2.68
C LEU A 660 61.54 27.36 3.28
N HIS A 661 62.41 26.88 2.40
CA HIS A 661 63.81 26.53 2.64
C HIS A 661 64.66 27.12 1.51
N GLY A 662 65.90 27.54 1.79
CA GLY A 662 66.80 28.16 0.82
C GLY A 662 66.35 29.57 0.38
N GLU A 663 66.66 29.95 -0.86
CA GLU A 663 66.23 31.24 -1.43
C GLU A 663 64.71 31.26 -1.66
N GLY A 664 64.00 32.24 -1.07
CA GLY A 664 62.56 32.43 -1.26
C GLY A 664 62.17 33.88 -1.48
N LYS A 665 61.33 34.15 -2.48
CA LYS A 665 60.83 35.50 -2.78
C LYS A 665 59.48 35.74 -2.11
N VAL A 666 59.42 36.75 -1.23
CA VAL A 666 58.24 37.11 -0.45
C VAL A 666 57.94 38.60 -0.64
N SER A 667 56.73 38.91 -1.12
CA SER A 667 56.27 40.29 -1.36
C SER A 667 57.28 41.17 -2.12
N GLY A 668 57.93 40.60 -3.14
CA GLY A 668 58.90 41.29 -3.99
C GLY A 668 60.36 41.20 -3.53
N TYR A 669 60.64 40.82 -2.29
CA TYR A 669 61.99 40.73 -1.73
C TYR A 669 62.47 39.29 -1.62
N TRP A 670 63.76 39.06 -1.85
CA TRP A 670 64.38 37.76 -1.64
C TRP A 670 64.88 37.61 -0.21
N TYR A 671 64.67 36.43 0.36
CA TYR A 671 65.09 36.01 1.69
C TYR A 671 65.84 34.69 1.58
N PHE A 672 66.65 34.36 2.60
CA PHE A 672 67.23 33.03 2.73
C PHE A 672 66.74 32.35 4.00
N PHE A 673 66.05 31.23 3.83
CA PHE A 673 65.52 30.39 4.89
C PHE A 673 66.46 29.21 5.11
N ASP A 674 66.78 28.91 6.37
CA ASP A 674 67.59 27.76 6.75
C ASP A 674 66.99 26.45 6.22
N ASP A 675 67.81 25.64 5.55
CA ASP A 675 67.45 24.42 4.82
C ASP A 675 67.41 23.16 5.70
N GLY A 676 67.74 23.26 7.00
CA GLY A 676 68.15 22.11 7.82
C GLY A 676 67.14 21.54 8.82
N THR A 677 67.44 20.32 9.29
CA THR A 677 66.71 19.43 10.23
C THR A 677 66.91 19.77 11.73
N SER A 678 67.37 20.98 12.04
CA SER A 678 67.80 21.39 13.39
C SER A 678 66.86 22.45 14.01
N LYS A 679 67.21 22.99 15.19
CA LYS A 679 66.45 24.07 15.85
C LYS A 679 66.24 25.30 14.93
N SER A 680 67.13 25.54 13.96
CA SER A 680 67.04 26.65 13.00
C SER A 680 66.16 26.39 11.78
N ASN A 681 65.57 25.20 11.60
CA ASN A 681 64.77 24.83 10.43
C ASN A 681 63.79 25.95 9.99
N GLY A 682 63.89 26.38 8.73
CA GLY A 682 63.05 27.40 8.09
C GLY A 682 63.27 28.84 8.58
N ARG A 683 64.26 29.08 9.46
CA ARG A 683 64.55 30.41 10.01
C ARG A 683 65.10 31.34 8.93
N VAL A 684 64.62 32.59 8.89
CA VAL A 684 65.27 33.65 8.12
C VAL A 684 66.68 33.89 8.65
N THR A 685 67.64 33.83 7.74
CA THR A 685 69.04 34.10 8.03
C THR A 685 69.49 35.42 7.40
N TYR A 686 70.60 35.95 7.91
CA TYR A 686 71.11 37.28 7.58
C TYR A 686 72.59 37.20 7.20
N GLY A 687 73.11 38.27 6.62
CA GLY A 687 74.51 38.40 6.26
C GLY A 687 74.84 37.85 4.87
N TRP A 688 76.15 37.64 4.64
CA TRP A 688 76.66 37.09 3.39
C TRP A 688 76.29 35.62 3.24
N LYS A 689 75.81 35.23 2.06
CA LYS A 689 75.48 33.84 1.71
C LYS A 689 76.12 33.47 0.38
N ASN A 690 76.83 32.35 0.39
CA ASN A 690 77.33 31.72 -0.81
C ASN A 690 76.31 30.68 -1.27
N LEU A 691 75.78 30.87 -2.46
CA LEU A 691 74.72 30.05 -3.07
C LEU A 691 75.29 29.16 -4.18
N GLY A 692 76.61 28.93 -4.17
CA GLY A 692 77.35 28.20 -5.19
C GLY A 692 77.66 29.08 -6.40
N SER A 693 76.64 29.53 -7.12
CA SER A 693 76.78 30.35 -8.35
C SER A 693 76.96 31.84 -8.09
N LYS A 694 76.60 32.31 -6.89
CA LYS A 694 76.68 33.72 -6.49
C LYS A 694 76.89 33.85 -4.99
N ILE A 695 77.55 34.94 -4.59
CA ILE A 695 77.59 35.41 -3.20
C ILE A 695 76.63 36.59 -3.10
N VAL A 696 75.69 36.57 -2.17
CA VAL A 696 74.69 37.63 -1.96
C VAL A 696 74.71 38.08 -0.50
N TYR A 697 74.05 39.21 -0.20
CA TYR A 697 73.94 39.72 1.16
C TYR A 697 72.48 39.96 1.55
N TYR A 698 72.06 39.42 2.69
CA TYR A 698 70.74 39.65 3.30
C TYR A 698 70.87 40.60 4.51
N SER A 699 70.11 41.70 4.55
CA SER A 699 70.27 42.74 5.58
C SER A 699 69.83 42.27 6.97
N TRP A 700 70.42 42.85 8.02
CA TRP A 700 69.88 42.78 9.37
C TRP A 700 69.17 44.09 9.73
N PRO A 701 68.00 44.08 10.40
CA PRO A 701 67.23 42.90 10.84
C PRO A 701 66.20 42.38 9.82
N GLU A 702 66.04 43.00 8.66
CA GLU A 702 64.91 42.74 7.77
C GLU A 702 65.04 41.44 6.97
N GLY A 703 66.25 40.89 6.79
CA GLY A 703 66.50 39.66 6.04
C GLY A 703 66.37 39.78 4.53
N LYS A 704 66.30 41.00 3.98
CA LYS A 704 66.09 41.25 2.55
C LYS A 704 67.41 41.21 1.79
N MET A 705 67.45 40.51 0.65
CA MET A 705 68.60 40.53 -0.25
C MET A 705 68.84 41.96 -0.76
N GLN A 706 70.09 42.40 -0.69
CA GLN A 706 70.49 43.75 -1.08
C GLN A 706 70.97 43.80 -2.54
N TYR A 707 70.89 44.99 -3.13
CA TYR A 707 71.24 45.27 -4.53
C TYR A 707 71.97 46.60 -4.65
N GLY A 708 72.73 46.78 -5.72
CA GLY A 708 73.46 48.03 -6.00
C GLY A 708 74.61 48.27 -5.04
N GLU A 709 74.99 49.54 -4.88
CA GLU A 709 76.03 49.96 -3.95
C GLU A 709 75.56 49.85 -2.50
N GLN A 710 76.28 49.10 -1.67
CA GLN A 710 75.92 48.81 -0.27
C GLN A 710 77.13 48.96 0.65
N LYS A 711 76.98 49.68 1.75
CA LYS A 711 78.02 49.79 2.79
C LYS A 711 77.74 48.77 3.89
N ILE A 712 78.55 47.71 3.95
CA ILE A 712 78.35 46.56 4.84
C ILE A 712 79.61 46.37 5.69
N GLY A 713 79.47 46.39 7.01
CA GLY A 713 80.60 46.18 7.93
C GLY A 713 81.75 47.18 7.72
N GLY A 714 81.43 48.44 7.36
CA GLY A 714 82.40 49.50 7.12
C GLY A 714 82.96 49.61 5.71
N ALA A 715 82.82 48.58 4.87
CA ALA A 715 83.30 48.56 3.48
C ALA A 715 82.15 48.72 2.47
N TRP A 716 82.44 49.33 1.33
CA TRP A 716 81.50 49.41 0.20
C TRP A 716 81.61 48.17 -0.68
N TYR A 717 80.46 47.65 -1.10
CA TYR A 717 80.30 46.52 -2.03
C TYR A 717 79.37 46.94 -3.16
N TYR A 718 79.52 46.33 -4.33
CA TYR A 718 78.54 46.43 -5.41
C TYR A 718 77.87 45.09 -5.63
N LEU A 719 76.55 45.05 -5.43
CA LEU A 719 75.71 43.89 -5.66
C LEU A 719 74.97 44.08 -6.98
N ASN A 720 74.96 43.07 -7.84
CA ASN A 720 74.31 43.13 -9.14
C ASN A 720 72.84 43.59 -8.97
N PRO A 721 72.39 44.67 -9.64
CA PRO A 721 71.05 45.21 -9.47
C PRO A 721 69.91 44.24 -9.80
N MET A 722 70.16 43.22 -10.61
CA MET A 722 69.18 42.21 -11.01
C MET A 722 69.25 40.93 -10.18
N THR A 723 70.47 40.46 -9.87
CA THR A 723 70.67 39.12 -9.28
C THR A 723 71.11 39.15 -7.81
N GLY A 724 71.48 40.31 -7.29
CA GLY A 724 72.06 40.49 -5.95
C GLY A 724 73.50 39.97 -5.82
N ALA A 725 74.07 39.39 -6.87
CA ALA A 725 75.39 38.79 -6.85
C ALA A 725 76.48 39.84 -6.59
N ARG A 726 77.33 39.60 -5.59
CA ARG A 726 78.50 40.39 -5.23
C ARG A 726 79.45 40.48 -6.43
N LYS A 727 79.66 41.69 -6.92
CA LYS A 727 80.61 41.99 -7.99
C LYS A 727 82.01 42.16 -7.40
N THR A 728 83.00 41.78 -8.21
CA THR A 728 84.43 41.97 -8.00
C THR A 728 85.02 42.55 -9.28
N GLY A 729 86.28 42.99 -9.22
CA GLY A 729 86.99 43.61 -10.34
C GLY A 729 86.53 45.03 -10.66
N TRP A 730 86.84 45.47 -11.87
CA TRP A 730 86.47 46.79 -12.41
C TRP A 730 84.96 46.94 -12.58
N GLN A 731 84.39 48.02 -12.05
CA GLN A 731 82.96 48.33 -12.19
C GLN A 731 82.78 49.81 -12.50
N TYR A 732 81.81 50.12 -13.38
CA TYR A 732 81.36 51.48 -13.62
C TYR A 732 80.03 51.71 -12.90
N LEU A 733 79.98 52.73 -12.05
CA LEU A 733 78.84 53.05 -11.20
C LEU A 733 78.21 54.35 -11.68
N ASN A 734 76.90 54.33 -11.95
CA ASN A 734 76.15 55.49 -12.44
C ASN A 734 75.82 56.52 -11.35
N SER A 735 76.14 56.24 -10.09
CA SER A 735 75.95 57.19 -8.98
C SER A 735 76.91 58.37 -9.10
N ASN A 736 76.47 59.55 -8.61
CA ASN A 736 77.29 60.76 -8.51
C ASN A 736 78.00 61.19 -9.82
N GLY A 737 77.31 61.10 -10.96
CA GLY A 737 77.85 61.55 -12.25
C GLY A 737 78.70 60.52 -13.00
N GLY A 738 78.77 59.28 -12.52
CA GLY A 738 79.52 58.21 -13.18
C GLY A 738 80.94 58.09 -12.64
N LYS A 739 81.29 56.93 -12.06
CA LYS A 739 82.66 56.66 -11.57
C LYS A 739 83.09 55.24 -11.90
N THR A 740 84.35 55.08 -12.30
CA THR A 740 85.00 53.77 -12.38
C THR A 740 85.63 53.45 -11.04
N VAL A 741 85.31 52.30 -10.45
CA VAL A 741 85.87 51.82 -9.18
C VAL A 741 86.39 50.39 -9.36
N TYR A 742 87.14 49.91 -8.38
CA TYR A 742 87.59 48.52 -8.34
C TYR A 742 87.15 47.86 -7.03
N TYR A 743 86.56 46.67 -7.14
CA TYR A 743 86.21 45.82 -6.00
C TYR A 743 87.19 44.65 -5.93
N GLY A 744 87.83 44.44 -4.77
CA GLY A 744 88.78 43.34 -4.56
C GLY A 744 88.15 41.96 -4.73
N SER A 745 88.96 40.89 -4.68
CA SER A 745 88.47 39.51 -4.72
C SER A 745 87.52 39.17 -3.56
N ASP A 746 87.66 39.86 -2.43
CA ASP A 746 86.74 39.81 -1.29
C ASP A 746 85.48 40.67 -1.48
N GLY A 747 85.38 41.39 -2.60
CA GLY A 747 84.25 42.23 -2.99
C GLY A 747 84.24 43.63 -2.39
N LYS A 748 85.26 44.04 -1.62
CA LYS A 748 85.33 45.38 -1.03
C LYS A 748 85.88 46.40 -2.01
N MET A 749 85.31 47.61 -2.03
CA MET A 749 85.84 48.73 -2.81
C MET A 749 87.21 49.11 -2.28
N VAL A 750 88.20 49.24 -3.17
CA VAL A 750 89.56 49.63 -2.81
C VAL A 750 89.75 51.15 -2.83
N TYR A 751 90.72 51.64 -2.07
CA TYR A 751 91.04 53.07 -1.94
C TYR A 751 92.56 53.29 -2.02
N GLY A 752 92.96 54.52 -2.34
CA GLY A 752 94.36 54.90 -2.43
C GLY A 752 95.09 54.22 -3.58
N THR A 753 96.40 54.09 -3.44
CA THR A 753 97.25 53.43 -4.44
C THR A 753 97.07 51.92 -4.39
N GLN A 754 96.74 51.30 -5.53
CA GLN A 754 96.51 49.85 -5.67
C GLN A 754 97.25 49.31 -6.90
N TYR A 755 97.63 48.04 -6.86
CA TYR A 755 98.21 47.32 -8.01
C TYR A 755 97.22 46.26 -8.48
N ILE A 756 96.74 46.40 -9.72
CA ILE A 756 95.75 45.51 -10.33
C ILE A 756 96.36 44.99 -11.63
N ASP A 757 96.49 43.67 -11.76
CA ASP A 757 97.13 43.00 -12.90
C ASP A 757 98.52 43.57 -13.25
N GLY A 758 99.30 43.92 -12.23
CA GLY A 758 100.65 44.48 -12.36
C GLY A 758 100.71 45.98 -12.68
N GLN A 759 99.57 46.66 -12.87
CA GLN A 759 99.51 48.10 -13.14
C GLN A 759 99.08 48.90 -11.90
N LYS A 760 99.71 50.07 -11.70
CA LYS A 760 99.43 50.98 -10.57
C LYS A 760 98.25 51.90 -10.89
N TYR A 761 97.24 51.89 -10.03
CA TYR A 761 96.07 52.77 -10.10
C TYR A 761 95.91 53.56 -8.80
N TYR A 762 95.36 54.77 -8.88
CA TYR A 762 94.99 55.56 -7.70
C TYR A 762 93.48 55.71 -7.62
N PHE A 763 92.90 55.31 -6.48
CA PHE A 763 91.49 55.46 -6.19
C PHE A 763 91.29 56.51 -5.10
N ASP A 764 90.37 57.44 -5.32
CA ASP A 764 90.05 58.52 -4.40
C ASP A 764 89.73 57.98 -2.98
N PRO A 765 90.42 58.44 -1.92
CA PRO A 765 90.25 57.89 -0.57
C PRO A 765 88.86 58.03 0.04
N VAL A 766 88.00 58.89 -0.52
CA VAL A 766 86.65 59.15 0.00
C VAL A 766 85.60 58.47 -0.86
N THR A 767 85.71 58.58 -2.18
CA THR A 767 84.68 58.16 -3.14
C THR A 767 84.97 56.82 -3.82
N GLY A 768 86.23 56.37 -3.78
CA GLY A 768 86.73 55.17 -4.45
C GLY A 768 86.88 55.31 -5.97
N ALA A 769 86.67 56.50 -6.53
CA ALA A 769 86.77 56.73 -7.97
C ALA A 769 88.23 56.64 -8.45
N LYS A 770 88.46 55.89 -9.54
CA LYS A 770 89.73 55.86 -10.26
C LYS A 770 90.04 57.27 -10.78
N ARG A 771 91.22 57.80 -10.45
CA ARG A 771 91.75 59.05 -10.99
C ARG A 771 92.84 58.81 -12.02
#